data_AF-A0A967FDD8-F1
#
_entry.id   AF-A0A967FDD8-F1
#
_cell.length_a   1.000
_cell.length_b   1.000
_cell.length_c   1.000
_cell.angle_alpha   90.00
_cell.angle_beta   90.00
_cell.angle_gamma   90.00
#
_symmetry.space_group_name_H-M   'P 1'
#
loop_
_entity.id
_entity.type
_entity.pdbx_description
1 polymer ?
#
loop_
_entity_poly.entity_id
_entity_poly.type
_entity_poly.pdbx_seq_one_letter_code
_entity_poly.pdbx_strand_id
1 'polypeptide(L)'
;MKPSLLITTILIVVTLFLAPADCAAGQPPEKKGTVVAFDDFDNKLGLKWDIVNPNPSNYSLTKKPDTLTITTRKGHFSKLNKNYENVFLIETPAAVGENYQITTCISSFKPQALWNQAGIICWDDEDNYVKLVYEWADRLVFTVGHEVGGKDRYTYQEASEGIEKIWLRITKLGSYYRCSTSTDGESFVLQSIVTWKNELPKQVGLFANNGSFWRGEVPDLDASFEFFKVVGVPSKKPETRPSQPKSTVGRAIKYTIPEQNREIPDRLKPCAERLRTIYAGLKKYVREKDRMPDWLSDLVPRYLEAETLFCPDDISHKSSHWPDPELFCSYCYDLNPSRIPGQDRTMRQYKTEQREYMGDAVPIVRCFHHGRVLNLAWDGRIYISDIHFWNSLIPNYSQRKIREVDILKPSAKLRKTPETIARKEKILAFDDFDGKLTLKWDILNADLSNFSLTNKPGALTITTQDGHFKEANRDYKNLFLTDTPGPEGQDFQVTTCLSDFRPLEAYNQAGFICWDDEDNYLEWVYQKMRRRGLNFNAGVEASGPTKYTYIPAEGPYDKIWLRITKRGKSYECSSSLDGKSFTVHTLENWGDGSPKQIGLFAINGSLTHPRCVDASFEFFEVAAVGTKPTAVAIATKPTEVVVVKKSKGAVITTMPTAPRTGPQKFAIPQANLEIPEEMKPCCENLHKIHEALEQYKKDKGELPDFLSDLVADYLGEETLLCPTHPSTRPPLIPDPKLDCSYGYQYSNTPLSRSGGKTQRQWKDEQRGICGDVVPLVRCYGHGQCLNLSFGGRIYISSLVWERDLDPEGGTLRQSASPSASGTTESSTTPVRRGEGGVSFEEDLEAFFRETDNTYPFFDLKGIRNDWEQTKKELRRQIKACSSDEQFLEIATKAVLCLRDSHMWFRNAKAALPQWPPKYYPGISFMPAINNQVVLMTDRTNLHPNLKAGTIVVKIDGKEARQYLEDRAKARWDEGGISGPQRARIFAYRIPLRSENKGQKHTVTVIAEGKQVDIELTSDVEARGWPHWYNRPANLKHVGSCAYTKLPSGVGYIYLRRVDGTTGLGIREAFAAYDDAKGWIIDLRGNGGGGYDQALYEVLKVLPQPLAVIIDAGCTSAGETLARDMVRYTNARLFGSATAGSSSSKRTWNFPSGIATLSLPRRSRWGISGEPIEFNGIRPDEHVEAVPEEVQNGLNSAILRAEKYLAEIAAVAETQ
;
A
#
# COMPACT_ATOMS: atom_id res chain seq x y z
N MET A 1 -46.34 27.71 -68.45
CA MET A 1 -45.31 26.72 -68.82
C MET A 1 -45.19 25.71 -67.68
N LYS A 2 -45.53 24.45 -67.94
CA LYS A 2 -45.12 23.25 -67.18
C LYS A 2 -43.66 22.89 -67.58
N PRO A 3 -42.92 21.99 -66.91
CA PRO A 3 -43.39 20.93 -65.98
C PRO A 3 -42.61 20.86 -64.63
N SER A 4 -43.25 20.54 -63.49
CA SER A 4 -43.44 19.20 -62.86
C SER A 4 -42.37 18.90 -61.77
N LEU A 5 -42.63 18.34 -60.57
CA LEU A 5 -43.79 17.61 -60.04
C LEU A 5 -43.70 17.50 -58.48
N LEU A 6 -44.84 17.75 -57.80
CA LEU A 6 -45.47 17.13 -56.61
C LEU A 6 -44.67 16.74 -55.33
N ILE A 7 -45.02 17.29 -54.13
CA ILE A 7 -46.09 16.89 -53.14
C ILE A 7 -45.69 15.64 -52.33
N THR A 8 -45.77 15.47 -51.00
CA THR A 8 -46.16 16.22 -49.76
C THR A 8 -45.76 15.25 -48.62
N THR A 9 -45.42 15.64 -47.38
CA THR A 9 -46.25 15.41 -46.17
C THR A 9 -45.39 15.53 -44.87
N ILE A 10 -45.86 16.39 -43.95
CA ILE A 10 -45.67 16.42 -42.47
C ILE A 10 -44.24 16.56 -41.90
N LEU A 11 -43.96 17.71 -41.26
CA LEU A 11 -43.02 17.78 -40.13
C LEU A 11 -43.72 18.40 -38.91
N ILE A 12 -44.04 17.53 -37.95
CA ILE A 12 -44.61 17.87 -36.64
C ILE A 12 -43.48 18.17 -35.66
N VAL A 13 -43.72 19.20 -34.85
CA VAL A 13 -42.99 19.63 -33.65
C VAL A 13 -42.66 18.44 -32.74
N VAL A 14 -41.38 18.24 -32.44
CA VAL A 14 -40.94 17.49 -31.24
C VAL A 14 -39.90 18.31 -30.50
N THR A 15 -40.32 18.81 -29.35
CA THR A 15 -39.54 19.26 -28.20
C THR A 15 -38.37 18.32 -27.90
N LEU A 16 -37.15 18.79 -28.11
CA LEU A 16 -35.92 18.16 -27.62
C LEU A 16 -35.72 18.52 -26.14
N PHE A 17 -36.00 17.54 -25.27
CA PHE A 17 -35.47 17.53 -23.91
C PHE A 17 -33.94 17.39 -23.99
N LEU A 18 -33.22 18.47 -23.67
CA LEU A 18 -31.81 18.41 -23.31
C LEU A 18 -31.72 17.85 -21.89
N ALA A 19 -31.52 16.54 -21.78
CA ALA A 19 -30.92 15.95 -20.60
C ALA A 19 -29.40 16.27 -20.58
N PRO A 20 -28.81 16.57 -19.42
CA PRO A 20 -27.38 16.84 -19.32
C PRO A 20 -26.60 15.56 -19.65
N ALA A 21 -25.72 15.65 -20.63
CA ALA A 21 -24.63 14.72 -20.79
C ALA A 21 -23.68 14.91 -19.59
N ASP A 22 -23.75 14.00 -18.63
CA ASP A 22 -22.64 13.74 -17.71
C ASP A 22 -21.49 13.13 -18.53
N CYS A 23 -20.78 14.00 -19.24
CA CYS A 23 -19.43 13.72 -19.69
C CYS A 23 -18.53 13.80 -18.46
N ALA A 24 -18.31 12.65 -17.82
CA ALA A 24 -17.12 12.42 -17.03
C ALA A 24 -15.90 12.70 -17.93
N ALA A 25 -15.39 13.93 -17.89
CA ALA A 25 -14.05 14.25 -18.36
C ALA A 25 -13.06 13.66 -17.35
N GLY A 26 -12.96 12.33 -17.36
CA GLY A 26 -11.79 11.66 -16.80
C GLY A 26 -10.57 12.17 -17.55
N GLN A 27 -9.52 12.52 -16.81
CA GLN A 27 -8.19 12.62 -17.41
C GLN A 27 -7.93 11.35 -18.21
N PRO A 28 -7.42 11.45 -19.45
CA PRO A 28 -7.02 10.26 -20.19
C PRO A 28 -5.97 9.51 -19.35
N PRO A 29 -6.04 8.17 -19.28
CA PRO A 29 -5.07 7.40 -18.52
C PRO A 29 -3.66 7.76 -19.00
N GLU A 30 -2.72 7.93 -18.07
CA GLU A 30 -1.30 7.84 -18.41
C GLU A 30 -1.12 6.56 -19.21
N LYS A 31 -0.66 6.69 -20.46
CA LYS A 31 -0.39 5.53 -21.31
C LYS A 31 0.70 4.69 -20.62
N LYS A 32 0.29 3.62 -19.93
CA LYS A 32 1.18 2.55 -19.48
C LYS A 32 2.01 2.12 -20.70
N GLY A 33 3.33 2.17 -20.57
CA GLY A 33 4.23 1.75 -21.64
C GLY A 33 3.90 0.31 -22.09
N THR A 34 3.99 0.05 -23.38
CA THR A 34 3.66 -1.26 -23.94
C THR A 34 4.79 -2.24 -23.65
N VAL A 35 4.49 -3.39 -23.04
CA VAL A 35 5.46 -4.49 -22.94
C VAL A 35 5.71 -5.01 -24.35
N VAL A 36 6.92 -4.84 -24.86
CA VAL A 36 7.29 -5.21 -26.25
C VAL A 36 8.09 -6.50 -26.32
N ALA A 37 8.72 -6.92 -25.23
CA ALA A 37 9.41 -8.20 -25.11
C ALA A 37 9.32 -8.68 -23.66
N PHE A 38 8.99 -9.96 -23.48
CA PHE A 38 8.93 -10.58 -22.16
C PHE A 38 9.24 -12.07 -22.25
N ASP A 39 10.11 -12.56 -21.37
CA ASP A 39 10.41 -13.97 -21.17
C ASP A 39 10.32 -14.29 -19.68
N ASP A 40 9.55 -15.31 -19.30
CA ASP A 40 9.41 -15.79 -17.91
C ASP A 40 10.13 -17.13 -17.67
N PHE A 41 10.96 -17.55 -18.64
CA PHE A 41 11.87 -18.70 -18.56
C PHE A 41 11.21 -19.98 -17.99
N ASP A 42 9.94 -20.22 -18.34
CA ASP A 42 9.14 -21.35 -17.87
C ASP A 42 9.61 -22.69 -18.46
N ASN A 43 10.83 -23.09 -18.09
CA ASN A 43 11.58 -24.25 -18.61
C ASN A 43 11.84 -24.20 -20.13
N LYS A 44 11.69 -23.03 -20.75
CA LYS A 44 11.94 -22.76 -22.17
C LYS A 44 12.32 -21.29 -22.37
N LEU A 45 12.93 -20.98 -23.51
CA LEU A 45 13.12 -19.60 -23.98
C LEU A 45 11.88 -19.16 -24.75
N GLY A 46 11.17 -18.15 -24.25
CA GLY A 46 9.96 -17.58 -24.86
C GLY A 46 10.23 -16.49 -25.90
N LEU A 47 11.42 -15.89 -25.89
CA LEU A 47 11.88 -14.95 -26.92
C LEU A 47 12.87 -15.61 -27.91
N LYS A 48 13.10 -14.96 -29.04
CA LYS A 48 14.16 -15.34 -29.99
C LYS A 48 15.49 -14.76 -29.50
N TRP A 49 16.19 -15.53 -28.66
CA TRP A 49 17.50 -15.17 -28.13
C TRP A 49 18.61 -15.49 -29.13
N ASP A 50 19.52 -14.53 -29.33
CA ASP A 50 20.84 -14.71 -29.93
C ASP A 50 21.86 -14.87 -28.80
N ILE A 51 22.58 -16.00 -28.79
CA ILE A 51 23.52 -16.32 -27.71
C ILE A 51 24.92 -16.15 -28.25
N VAL A 52 25.60 -15.08 -27.83
CA VAL A 52 26.97 -14.79 -28.25
C VAL A 52 27.95 -15.68 -27.48
N ASN A 53 28.86 -16.33 -28.22
CA ASN A 53 29.80 -17.35 -27.71
C ASN A 53 29.10 -18.45 -26.89
N PRO A 54 28.20 -19.25 -27.51
CA PRO A 54 27.36 -20.18 -26.78
C PRO A 54 28.17 -21.38 -26.29
N ASN A 55 28.04 -21.66 -25.00
CA ASN A 55 28.51 -22.88 -24.36
C ASN A 55 27.34 -23.53 -23.59
N PRO A 56 26.62 -24.50 -24.20
CA PRO A 56 25.44 -25.13 -23.61
C PRO A 56 25.68 -25.84 -22.28
N SER A 57 26.94 -26.13 -21.92
CA SER A 57 27.26 -26.72 -20.62
C SER A 57 27.16 -25.70 -19.47
N ASN A 58 27.15 -24.40 -19.77
CA ASN A 58 27.25 -23.31 -18.80
C ASN A 58 25.98 -22.43 -18.73
N TYR A 59 24.85 -22.92 -19.25
CA TYR A 59 23.53 -22.38 -18.96
C TYR A 59 22.48 -23.50 -18.87
N SER A 60 21.37 -23.26 -18.14
CA SER A 60 20.31 -24.26 -17.97
C SER A 60 18.97 -23.62 -17.65
N LEU A 61 17.90 -24.21 -18.20
CA LEU A 61 16.50 -23.88 -17.89
C LEU A 61 15.87 -24.86 -16.88
N THR A 62 16.63 -25.87 -16.46
CA THR A 62 16.14 -26.97 -15.61
C THR A 62 16.91 -27.10 -14.30
N LYS A 63 18.16 -26.60 -14.23
CA LYS A 63 19.00 -26.61 -13.01
C LYS A 63 18.31 -25.91 -11.85
N LYS A 64 17.66 -24.77 -12.14
CA LYS A 64 16.68 -24.13 -11.26
C LYS A 64 15.39 -23.94 -12.08
N PRO A 65 14.33 -24.71 -11.81
CA PRO A 65 13.08 -24.61 -12.56
C PRO A 65 12.58 -23.17 -12.59
N ASP A 66 11.89 -22.81 -13.67
CA ASP A 66 11.27 -21.49 -13.85
C ASP A 66 12.26 -20.31 -13.99
N THR A 67 13.54 -20.57 -14.25
CA THR A 67 14.56 -19.53 -14.43
C THR A 67 15.51 -19.86 -15.57
N LEU A 68 16.14 -18.84 -16.16
CA LEU A 68 17.36 -19.00 -16.94
C LEU A 68 18.55 -18.94 -15.98
N THR A 69 19.26 -20.06 -15.80
CA THR A 69 20.51 -20.08 -15.05
C THR A 69 21.69 -19.92 -16.01
N ILE A 70 22.53 -18.91 -15.80
CA ILE A 70 23.82 -18.73 -16.48
C ILE A 70 24.92 -18.94 -15.45
N THR A 71 25.81 -19.90 -15.67
CA THR A 71 26.96 -20.15 -14.79
C THR A 71 28.09 -19.21 -15.18
N THR A 72 28.60 -18.42 -14.22
CA THR A 72 29.71 -17.50 -14.45
C THR A 72 30.96 -18.26 -14.86
N ARG A 73 31.71 -17.71 -15.80
CA ARG A 73 33.00 -18.26 -16.26
C ARG A 73 34.01 -17.14 -16.44
N LYS A 74 35.30 -17.51 -16.35
CA LYS A 74 36.40 -16.58 -16.63
C LYS A 74 36.27 -16.05 -18.06
N GLY A 75 36.25 -14.73 -18.21
CA GLY A 75 36.05 -14.10 -19.50
C GLY A 75 36.14 -12.58 -19.43
N HIS A 76 36.62 -11.96 -20.50
CA HIS A 76 36.58 -10.51 -20.71
C HIS A 76 35.79 -10.24 -21.98
N PHE A 77 34.99 -9.18 -22.01
CA PHE A 77 34.34 -8.69 -23.23
C PHE A 77 34.95 -7.35 -23.64
N SER A 78 36.19 -7.39 -24.17
CA SER A 78 36.82 -6.23 -24.83
C SER A 78 37.42 -6.62 -26.19
N LYS A 79 37.75 -5.66 -27.04
CA LYS A 79 38.36 -5.95 -28.36
C LYS A 79 39.64 -6.80 -28.30
N LEU A 80 40.44 -6.65 -27.24
CA LEU A 80 41.71 -7.38 -27.09
C LEU A 80 41.52 -8.79 -26.52
N ASN A 81 40.37 -9.08 -25.89
CA ASN A 81 40.09 -10.38 -25.31
C ASN A 81 38.57 -10.63 -25.30
N LYS A 82 38.13 -11.64 -26.09
CA LYS A 82 36.73 -11.98 -26.33
C LYS A 82 36.36 -13.39 -25.84
N ASN A 83 37.01 -13.84 -24.76
CA ASN A 83 36.86 -15.20 -24.23
C ASN A 83 35.66 -15.36 -23.26
N TYR A 84 34.71 -14.42 -23.28
CA TYR A 84 33.45 -14.54 -22.53
C TYR A 84 32.51 -15.55 -23.20
N GLU A 85 31.64 -16.16 -22.40
CA GLU A 85 30.64 -17.14 -22.85
C GLU A 85 29.23 -16.67 -22.49
N ASN A 86 28.23 -17.12 -23.26
CA ASN A 86 26.82 -17.07 -22.88
C ASN A 86 26.25 -15.67 -22.58
N VAL A 87 26.45 -14.72 -23.49
CA VAL A 87 25.73 -13.43 -23.45
C VAL A 87 24.44 -13.59 -24.25
N PHE A 88 23.31 -13.58 -23.53
CA PHE A 88 21.98 -13.76 -24.10
C PHE A 88 21.42 -12.41 -24.55
N LEU A 89 21.23 -12.23 -25.85
CA LEU A 89 20.78 -10.99 -26.46
C LEU A 89 19.48 -11.20 -27.23
N ILE A 90 18.64 -10.17 -27.27
CA ILE A 90 17.60 -10.04 -28.29
C ILE A 90 17.90 -8.79 -29.11
N GLU A 91 17.45 -8.76 -30.37
CA GLU A 91 17.38 -7.52 -31.13
C GLU A 91 16.51 -6.51 -30.36
N THR A 92 17.00 -5.27 -30.24
CA THR A 92 16.22 -4.21 -29.58
C THR A 92 14.91 -4.01 -30.37
N PRO A 93 13.73 -4.26 -29.77
CA PRO A 93 12.49 -4.26 -30.54
C PRO A 93 12.20 -2.90 -31.16
N ALA A 94 12.04 -2.82 -32.49
CA ALA A 94 11.80 -1.56 -33.21
C ALA A 94 10.57 -0.78 -32.68
N ALA A 95 9.60 -1.50 -32.12
CA ALA A 95 8.38 -0.94 -31.53
C ALA A 95 8.60 -0.08 -30.27
N VAL A 96 9.80 -0.08 -29.67
CA VAL A 96 10.08 0.77 -28.50
C VAL A 96 10.23 2.25 -28.85
N GLY A 97 10.51 2.59 -30.11
CA GLY A 97 10.83 3.97 -30.51
C GLY A 97 12.17 4.43 -29.93
N GLU A 98 12.31 5.70 -29.56
CA GLU A 98 13.58 6.27 -29.06
C GLU A 98 13.86 5.95 -27.58
N ASN A 99 12.82 5.65 -26.78
CA ASN A 99 12.91 5.51 -25.32
C ASN A 99 12.34 4.17 -24.84
N TYR A 100 13.02 3.51 -23.91
CA TYR A 100 12.59 2.19 -23.42
C TYR A 100 13.10 1.89 -21.99
N GLN A 101 12.55 0.85 -21.39
CA GLN A 101 13.00 0.30 -20.10
C GLN A 101 13.24 -1.21 -20.20
N ILE A 102 14.37 -1.69 -19.66
CA ILE A 102 14.69 -3.11 -19.48
C ILE A 102 14.60 -3.44 -17.98
N THR A 103 14.07 -4.61 -17.62
CA THR A 103 14.03 -5.07 -16.22
C THR A 103 14.20 -6.59 -16.12
N THR A 104 14.96 -7.06 -15.13
CA THR A 104 15.12 -8.48 -14.77
C THR A 104 15.16 -8.66 -13.25
N CYS A 105 15.06 -9.91 -12.77
CA CYS A 105 15.25 -10.30 -11.38
C CYS A 105 16.21 -11.49 -11.30
N ILE A 106 17.23 -11.39 -10.46
CA ILE A 106 18.19 -12.45 -10.14
C ILE A 106 17.82 -13.02 -8.78
N SER A 107 17.50 -14.31 -8.69
CA SER A 107 17.01 -14.95 -7.44
C SER A 107 17.92 -16.02 -6.87
N SER A 108 19.11 -16.16 -7.42
CA SER A 108 20.20 -16.94 -6.86
C SER A 108 21.47 -16.44 -7.52
N PHE A 109 22.22 -15.61 -6.80
CA PHE A 109 23.57 -15.20 -7.15
C PHE A 109 24.21 -14.59 -5.91
N LYS A 110 25.22 -15.25 -5.34
CA LYS A 110 25.94 -14.80 -4.15
C LYS A 110 27.39 -14.59 -4.53
N PRO A 111 27.74 -13.43 -5.13
CA PRO A 111 29.10 -13.18 -5.55
C PRO A 111 29.98 -13.10 -4.30
N GLN A 112 31.11 -13.82 -4.30
CA GLN A 112 31.98 -14.01 -3.12
C GLN A 112 33.46 -13.83 -3.46
N ALA A 113 33.78 -13.70 -4.73
CA ALA A 113 35.13 -13.54 -5.23
C ALA A 113 35.17 -12.44 -6.29
N LEU A 114 36.33 -11.79 -6.38
CA LEU A 114 36.61 -10.72 -7.33
C LEU A 114 36.06 -11.04 -8.73
N TRP A 115 35.25 -10.13 -9.24
CA TRP A 115 34.59 -10.11 -10.55
C TRP A 115 33.47 -11.12 -10.79
N ASN A 116 32.99 -11.84 -9.76
CA ASN A 116 31.70 -12.52 -9.87
C ASN A 116 30.62 -11.45 -10.17
N GLN A 117 30.09 -11.42 -11.40
CA GLN A 117 29.07 -10.44 -11.80
C GLN A 117 27.94 -11.06 -12.63
N ALA A 118 26.73 -10.51 -12.47
CA ALA A 118 25.58 -10.84 -13.29
C ALA A 118 24.64 -9.63 -13.43
N GLY A 119 24.03 -9.45 -14.61
CA GLY A 119 23.06 -8.37 -14.79
C GLY A 119 22.57 -8.10 -16.22
N ILE A 120 22.21 -6.84 -16.47
CA ILE A 120 21.62 -6.36 -17.73
C ILE A 120 22.70 -5.69 -18.58
N ILE A 121 22.62 -5.86 -19.90
CA ILE A 121 23.47 -5.17 -20.86
C ILE A 121 22.67 -4.56 -22.03
N CYS A 122 23.00 -3.32 -22.40
CA CYS A 122 22.69 -2.68 -23.68
C CYS A 122 23.95 -2.74 -24.55
N TRP A 123 23.86 -3.33 -25.74
CA TRP A 123 25.02 -3.84 -26.47
C TRP A 123 24.99 -3.48 -27.96
N ASP A 124 26.09 -2.94 -28.47
CA ASP A 124 26.37 -2.86 -29.91
C ASP A 124 27.48 -3.81 -30.36
N ASP A 125 28.54 -3.87 -29.56
CA ASP A 125 29.73 -4.70 -29.70
C ASP A 125 30.57 -4.62 -28.41
N GLU A 126 31.72 -5.29 -28.38
CA GLU A 126 32.60 -5.34 -27.21
C GLU A 126 33.26 -4.00 -26.87
N ASP A 127 33.24 -3.00 -27.76
CA ASP A 127 33.83 -1.67 -27.54
C ASP A 127 32.74 -0.62 -27.22
N ASN A 128 31.46 -1.00 -27.22
CA ASN A 128 30.31 -0.09 -27.10
C ASN A 128 29.13 -0.75 -26.38
N TYR A 129 29.06 -0.53 -25.06
CA TYR A 129 27.96 -1.05 -24.23
C TYR A 129 27.68 -0.19 -23.00
N VAL A 130 26.50 -0.41 -22.40
CA VAL A 130 26.13 0.03 -21.05
C VAL A 130 25.66 -1.20 -20.27
N LYS A 131 26.22 -1.43 -19.07
CA LYS A 131 25.86 -2.53 -18.19
C LYS A 131 25.51 -2.07 -16.78
N LEU A 132 24.58 -2.79 -16.16
CA LEU A 132 24.26 -2.70 -14.73
C LEU A 132 24.33 -4.11 -14.16
N VAL A 133 25.22 -4.33 -13.20
CA VAL A 133 25.47 -5.65 -12.60
C VAL A 133 25.50 -5.59 -11.08
N TYR A 134 25.13 -6.72 -10.46
CA TYR A 134 25.45 -7.03 -9.08
C TYR A 134 26.78 -7.81 -9.07
N GLU A 135 27.79 -7.30 -8.36
CA GLU A 135 29.18 -7.73 -8.48
C GLU A 135 29.88 -7.81 -7.13
N TRP A 136 30.82 -8.74 -7.00
CA TRP A 136 31.86 -8.68 -5.98
C TRP A 136 33.12 -8.08 -6.57
N ALA A 137 33.41 -6.81 -6.26
CA ALA A 137 34.65 -6.15 -6.62
C ALA A 137 35.67 -6.40 -5.49
N ASP A 138 36.04 -5.38 -4.72
CA ASP A 138 36.72 -5.48 -3.42
C ASP A 138 35.74 -5.70 -2.26
N ARG A 139 34.48 -5.32 -2.48
CA ARG A 139 33.31 -5.53 -1.62
C ARG A 139 32.09 -5.80 -2.50
N LEU A 140 30.96 -6.06 -1.86
CA LEU A 140 29.69 -6.27 -2.54
C LEU A 140 29.13 -4.95 -3.09
N VAL A 141 28.90 -4.87 -4.40
CA VAL A 141 28.53 -3.62 -5.08
C VAL A 141 27.51 -3.82 -6.21
N PHE A 142 26.80 -2.74 -6.54
CA PHE A 142 26.19 -2.53 -7.85
C PHE A 142 27.15 -1.74 -8.73
N THR A 143 27.54 -2.31 -9.86
CA THR A 143 28.45 -1.68 -10.82
C THR A 143 27.66 -1.21 -12.04
N VAL A 144 27.78 0.08 -12.35
CA VAL A 144 27.33 0.67 -13.62
C VAL A 144 28.56 0.90 -14.48
N GLY A 145 28.70 0.14 -15.55
CA GLY A 145 29.81 0.24 -16.50
C GLY A 145 29.33 0.72 -17.86
N HIS A 146 30.10 1.58 -18.52
CA HIS A 146 29.90 1.86 -19.93
C HIS A 146 31.23 1.98 -20.66
N GLU A 147 31.19 1.64 -21.94
CA GLU A 147 32.34 1.70 -22.84
C GLU A 147 31.95 2.44 -24.11
N VAL A 148 32.79 3.38 -24.54
CA VAL A 148 32.62 4.13 -25.79
C VAL A 148 33.92 4.12 -26.57
N GLY A 149 33.93 3.38 -27.69
CA GLY A 149 35.10 3.28 -28.56
C GLY A 149 36.33 2.71 -27.85
N GLY A 150 36.15 1.70 -26.98
CA GLY A 150 37.24 1.03 -26.28
C GLY A 150 37.71 1.74 -24.99
N LYS A 151 36.98 2.75 -24.51
CA LYS A 151 37.27 3.47 -23.26
C LYS A 151 36.18 3.22 -22.24
N ASP A 152 36.54 2.53 -21.16
CA ASP A 152 35.62 2.10 -20.12
C ASP A 152 35.57 3.08 -18.94
N ARG A 153 34.39 3.17 -18.32
CA ARG A 153 34.12 3.96 -17.13
C ARG A 153 33.15 3.20 -16.22
N TYR A 154 33.48 3.14 -14.94
CA TYR A 154 32.67 2.45 -13.93
C TYR A 154 32.25 3.38 -12.80
N THR A 155 31.06 3.13 -12.27
CA THR A 155 30.56 3.68 -11.02
C THR A 155 30.18 2.51 -10.12
N TYR A 156 30.59 2.57 -8.85
CA TYR A 156 30.35 1.53 -7.85
C TYR A 156 29.45 2.09 -6.77
N GLN A 157 28.39 1.35 -6.44
CA GLN A 157 27.51 1.64 -5.30
C GLN A 157 27.49 0.44 -4.37
N GLU A 158 27.55 0.66 -3.07
CA GLU A 158 27.58 -0.43 -2.09
C GLU A 158 26.26 -1.21 -2.08
N ALA A 159 26.35 -2.53 -1.98
CA ALA A 159 25.20 -3.42 -1.94
C ALA A 159 25.17 -4.21 -0.63
N SER A 160 23.96 -4.41 -0.09
CA SER A 160 23.76 -5.11 1.18
C SER A 160 24.09 -6.60 1.07
N GLU A 161 24.64 -7.18 2.15
CA GLU A 161 24.86 -8.63 2.23
C GLU A 161 23.54 -9.41 2.36
N GLY A 162 23.57 -10.69 2.00
CA GLY A 162 22.44 -11.60 2.24
C GLY A 162 21.23 -11.43 1.31
N ILE A 163 21.32 -10.63 0.24
CA ILE A 163 20.23 -10.43 -0.71
C ILE A 163 19.85 -11.76 -1.39
N GLU A 164 18.60 -12.20 -1.19
CA GLU A 164 18.07 -13.41 -1.83
C GLU A 164 17.61 -13.18 -3.27
N LYS A 165 17.02 -12.00 -3.54
CA LYS A 165 16.58 -11.56 -4.87
C LYS A 165 16.94 -10.11 -5.13
N ILE A 166 17.41 -9.82 -6.35
CA ILE A 166 17.73 -8.48 -6.81
C ILE A 166 17.13 -8.20 -8.18
N TRP A 167 16.43 -7.09 -8.31
CA TRP A 167 15.91 -6.56 -9.56
C TRP A 167 16.85 -5.49 -10.09
N LEU A 168 17.12 -5.55 -11.40
CA LEU A 168 17.94 -4.57 -12.11
C LEU A 168 17.10 -3.90 -13.19
N ARG A 169 17.34 -2.62 -13.45
CA ARG A 169 16.62 -1.83 -14.46
C ARG A 169 17.52 -0.81 -15.16
N ILE A 170 17.40 -0.75 -16.48
CA ILE A 170 17.99 0.31 -17.32
C ILE A 170 16.86 1.03 -18.06
N THR A 171 16.76 2.35 -17.92
CA THR A 171 15.81 3.20 -18.65
C THR A 171 16.56 4.15 -19.59
N LYS A 172 16.31 4.03 -20.90
CA LYS A 172 16.85 4.92 -21.94
C LYS A 172 15.89 6.07 -22.21
N LEU A 173 16.43 7.29 -22.14
CA LEU A 173 15.76 8.55 -22.49
C LEU A 173 16.71 9.36 -23.38
N GLY A 174 16.50 9.32 -24.71
CA GLY A 174 17.47 9.87 -25.65
C GLY A 174 18.86 9.23 -25.49
N SER A 175 19.90 10.03 -25.29
CA SER A 175 21.27 9.58 -25.00
C SER A 175 21.52 9.18 -23.54
N TYR A 176 20.55 9.31 -22.64
CA TYR A 176 20.72 9.05 -21.22
C TYR A 176 20.22 7.66 -20.82
N TYR A 177 21.03 6.95 -20.04
CA TYR A 177 20.76 5.61 -19.53
C TYR A 177 20.75 5.64 -17.99
N ARG A 178 19.56 5.52 -17.41
CA ARG A 178 19.34 5.49 -15.96
C ARG A 178 19.41 4.06 -15.46
N CYS A 179 20.33 3.77 -14.57
CA CYS A 179 20.56 2.43 -14.01
C CYS A 179 20.06 2.37 -12.57
N SER A 180 19.11 1.47 -12.28
CA SER A 180 18.44 1.38 -10.98
C SER A 180 18.30 -0.07 -10.50
N THR A 181 18.27 -0.29 -9.19
CA THR A 181 18.13 -1.63 -8.57
C THR A 181 17.04 -1.66 -7.50
N SER A 182 16.57 -2.84 -7.14
CA SER A 182 15.45 -3.05 -6.21
C SER A 182 15.54 -4.43 -5.54
N THR A 183 15.14 -4.57 -4.28
CA THR A 183 15.08 -5.85 -3.55
C THR A 183 13.66 -6.41 -3.41
N ASP A 184 12.66 -5.68 -3.90
CA ASP A 184 11.23 -6.02 -3.83
C ASP A 184 10.57 -6.14 -5.23
N GLY A 185 11.24 -5.66 -6.28
CA GLY A 185 10.70 -5.56 -7.64
C GLY A 185 9.74 -4.40 -7.87
N GLU A 186 9.47 -3.57 -6.86
CA GLU A 186 8.56 -2.43 -6.91
C GLU A 186 9.31 -1.10 -6.78
N SER A 187 10.19 -1.00 -5.78
CA SER A 187 10.88 0.22 -5.39
C SER A 187 12.30 0.23 -5.96
N PHE A 188 12.51 1.03 -7.01
CA PHE A 188 13.80 1.11 -7.71
C PHE A 188 14.63 2.31 -7.24
N VAL A 189 15.80 2.02 -6.68
CA VAL A 189 16.81 3.00 -6.28
C VAL A 189 17.72 3.29 -7.46
N LEU A 190 17.90 4.57 -7.80
CA LEU A 190 18.83 5.00 -8.85
C LEU A 190 20.27 4.83 -8.38
N GLN A 191 21.06 4.07 -9.14
CA GLN A 191 22.48 3.83 -8.87
C GLN A 191 23.39 4.82 -9.62
N SER A 192 23.10 5.08 -10.89
CA SER A 192 23.85 6.05 -11.72
C SER A 192 23.07 6.43 -13.00
N ILE A 193 23.50 7.53 -13.63
CA ILE A 193 23.08 7.94 -14.98
C ILE A 193 24.31 7.99 -15.87
N VAL A 194 24.25 7.30 -17.00
CA VAL A 194 25.30 7.31 -18.02
C VAL A 194 24.79 8.04 -19.25
N THR A 195 25.65 8.83 -19.88
CA THR A 195 25.40 9.32 -21.24
C THR A 195 26.09 8.40 -22.23
N TRP A 196 25.32 7.84 -23.15
CA TRP A 196 25.82 7.04 -24.26
C TRP A 196 25.17 7.54 -25.57
N LYS A 197 25.22 6.76 -26.66
CA LYS A 197 24.64 7.18 -27.94
C LYS A 197 23.12 7.37 -27.86
N ASN A 198 22.59 8.25 -28.71
CA ASN A 198 21.15 8.49 -28.80
C ASN A 198 20.41 7.40 -29.60
N GLU A 199 21.12 6.74 -30.51
CA GLU A 199 20.59 5.63 -31.31
C GLU A 199 20.19 4.45 -30.43
N LEU A 200 19.28 3.61 -30.92
CA LEU A 200 18.99 2.35 -30.24
C LEU A 200 20.26 1.48 -30.19
N PRO A 201 20.57 0.85 -29.04
CA PRO A 201 21.52 -0.24 -29.04
C PRO A 201 21.06 -1.31 -30.02
N LYS A 202 21.99 -1.99 -30.69
CA LYS A 202 21.64 -3.09 -31.60
C LYS A 202 20.90 -4.20 -30.85
N GLN A 203 21.37 -4.53 -29.65
CA GLN A 203 20.87 -5.63 -28.85
C GLN A 203 20.78 -5.27 -27.36
N VAL A 204 19.91 -5.98 -26.65
CA VAL A 204 19.74 -5.87 -25.20
C VAL A 204 19.61 -7.26 -24.59
N GLY A 205 20.07 -7.45 -23.35
CA GLY A 205 20.07 -8.80 -22.81
C GLY A 205 20.64 -8.99 -21.40
N LEU A 206 21.02 -10.24 -21.13
CA LEU A 206 21.45 -10.77 -19.84
C LEU A 206 22.79 -11.49 -19.97
N PHE A 207 23.61 -11.43 -18.92
CA PHE A 207 24.87 -12.18 -18.85
C PHE A 207 25.33 -12.42 -17.40
N ALA A 208 26.26 -13.36 -17.23
CA ALA A 208 26.97 -13.62 -15.98
C ALA A 208 28.42 -14.06 -16.26
N ASN A 209 29.41 -13.54 -15.52
CA ASN A 209 30.84 -13.69 -15.82
C ASN A 209 31.75 -13.51 -14.58
N ASN A 210 32.99 -14.03 -14.61
CA ASN A 210 34.01 -13.98 -13.52
C ASN A 210 35.23 -13.07 -13.79
N GLY A 211 35.15 -12.14 -14.73
CA GLY A 211 36.25 -11.27 -15.15
C GLY A 211 37.49 -12.03 -15.65
N SER A 212 38.62 -11.33 -15.78
CA SER A 212 39.90 -11.94 -16.15
C SER A 212 41.09 -11.22 -15.53
N PHE A 213 41.53 -11.64 -14.33
CA PHE A 213 42.79 -11.17 -13.75
C PHE A 213 43.76 -12.34 -13.53
N TRP A 214 45.03 -11.99 -13.38
CA TRP A 214 46.19 -12.88 -13.54
C TRP A 214 46.64 -13.56 -12.24
N ARG A 215 45.86 -13.48 -11.15
CA ARG A 215 46.18 -14.14 -9.87
C ARG A 215 44.95 -14.87 -9.31
N GLY A 216 44.95 -16.19 -9.43
CA GLY A 216 44.01 -17.10 -8.77
C GLY A 216 42.83 -17.56 -9.64
N GLU A 217 42.36 -18.79 -9.41
CA GLU A 217 41.10 -19.29 -9.95
C GLU A 217 39.92 -18.69 -9.15
N VAL A 218 38.95 -18.10 -9.87
CA VAL A 218 37.72 -17.55 -9.29
C VAL A 218 36.62 -18.62 -9.41
N PRO A 219 35.88 -18.95 -8.34
CA PRO A 219 34.83 -19.96 -8.39
C PRO A 219 33.70 -19.56 -9.35
N ASP A 220 33.23 -20.55 -10.11
CA ASP A 220 32.04 -20.43 -10.94
C ASP A 220 30.78 -20.43 -10.07
N LEU A 221 29.84 -19.55 -10.40
CA LEU A 221 28.60 -19.36 -9.66
C LEU A 221 27.41 -19.35 -10.62
N ASP A 222 26.31 -19.95 -10.19
CA ASP A 222 25.07 -19.85 -10.93
C ASP A 222 24.39 -18.51 -10.65
N ALA A 223 24.04 -17.78 -11.72
CA ALA A 223 23.14 -16.64 -11.70
C ALA A 223 21.80 -17.06 -12.32
N SER A 224 20.74 -17.13 -11.50
CA SER A 224 19.40 -17.50 -11.97
C SER A 224 18.50 -16.28 -12.18
N PHE A 225 18.08 -16.04 -13.42
CA PHE A 225 17.19 -14.96 -13.83
C PHE A 225 15.73 -15.43 -13.90
N GLU A 226 14.81 -14.74 -13.23
CA GLU A 226 13.38 -15.12 -13.17
C GLU A 226 12.56 -14.65 -14.36
N PHE A 227 12.96 -13.53 -14.98
CA PHE A 227 12.33 -13.00 -16.19
C PHE A 227 13.22 -11.99 -16.89
N PHE A 228 12.93 -11.71 -18.16
CA PHE A 228 13.45 -10.58 -18.90
C PHE A 228 12.28 -9.75 -19.45
N LYS A 229 12.29 -8.43 -19.27
CA LYS A 229 11.19 -7.54 -19.70
C LYS A 229 11.72 -6.28 -20.38
N VAL A 230 11.15 -5.94 -21.53
CA VAL A 230 11.36 -4.66 -22.23
C VAL A 230 10.02 -3.95 -22.42
N VAL A 231 9.97 -2.66 -22.06
CA VAL A 231 8.80 -1.79 -22.17
C VAL A 231 9.15 -0.57 -23.01
N GLY A 232 8.35 -0.29 -24.04
CA GLY A 232 8.47 0.94 -24.83
C GLY A 232 7.92 2.15 -24.06
N VAL A 233 8.64 3.27 -24.10
CA VAL A 233 8.25 4.52 -23.41
C VAL A 233 7.85 5.55 -24.48
N PRO A 234 6.56 5.91 -24.60
CA PRO A 234 6.09 6.74 -25.72
C PRO A 234 6.66 8.18 -25.67
N SER A 235 7.29 8.62 -26.78
CA SER A 235 7.61 10.02 -27.06
C SER A 235 6.34 10.79 -27.44
N LYS A 236 6.01 11.88 -26.76
CA LYS A 236 4.78 12.66 -27.04
C LYS A 236 4.80 13.23 -28.47
N LYS A 237 3.89 12.79 -29.35
CA LYS A 237 3.53 13.51 -30.60
C LYS A 237 2.44 14.55 -30.32
N PRO A 238 2.47 15.72 -30.99
CA PRO A 238 1.52 16.80 -30.72
C PRO A 238 0.21 16.59 -31.50
N GLU A 239 -0.93 16.52 -30.79
CA GLU A 239 -2.25 16.63 -31.40
C GLU A 239 -2.74 18.09 -31.43
N THR A 240 -3.24 18.50 -32.59
CA THR A 240 -3.79 19.83 -32.89
C THR A 240 -5.13 20.06 -32.18
N ARG A 241 -5.29 21.21 -31.50
CA ARG A 241 -6.51 21.59 -30.79
C ARG A 241 -7.31 22.67 -31.56
N PRO A 242 -8.67 22.63 -31.58
CA PRO A 242 -9.48 23.65 -32.23
C PRO A 242 -9.48 25.00 -31.50
N SER A 243 -9.75 26.06 -32.28
CA SER A 243 -9.72 27.49 -31.97
C SER A 243 -10.54 27.93 -30.75
N GLN A 244 -9.96 28.82 -29.93
CA GLN A 244 -10.60 29.51 -28.81
C GLN A 244 -11.54 30.65 -29.26
N PRO A 245 -12.66 30.90 -28.55
CA PRO A 245 -13.39 32.16 -28.66
C PRO A 245 -12.77 33.24 -27.76
N LYS A 246 -12.73 34.46 -28.31
CA LYS A 246 -12.15 35.69 -27.79
C LYS A 246 -12.77 36.13 -26.44
N SER A 247 -11.91 36.57 -25.51
CA SER A 247 -12.30 37.25 -24.28
C SER A 247 -12.53 38.75 -24.53
N THR A 248 -13.51 39.32 -23.82
CA THR A 248 -13.79 40.76 -23.81
C THR A 248 -12.93 41.46 -22.76
N VAL A 249 -12.33 42.57 -23.18
CA VAL A 249 -11.22 43.30 -22.57
C VAL A 249 -11.58 44.01 -21.25
N GLY A 250 -10.71 43.85 -20.25
CA GLY A 250 -10.53 44.78 -19.12
C GLY A 250 -9.24 45.60 -19.29
N ARG A 251 -9.25 46.89 -18.93
CA ARG A 251 -8.23 47.90 -19.25
C ARG A 251 -6.83 47.56 -18.68
N ALA A 252 -5.82 47.50 -19.56
CA ALA A 252 -4.42 47.18 -19.24
C ALA A 252 -3.67 48.29 -18.48
N ILE A 253 -2.84 47.92 -17.51
CA ILE A 253 -1.93 48.79 -16.75
C ILE A 253 -0.52 48.62 -17.35
N LYS A 254 -0.09 49.53 -18.24
CA LYS A 254 1.26 49.44 -18.85
C LYS A 254 2.35 49.63 -17.79
N TYR A 255 2.91 48.53 -17.31
CA TYR A 255 4.00 48.54 -16.37
C TYR A 255 5.32 48.84 -17.09
N THR A 256 6.05 49.83 -16.60
CA THR A 256 7.35 50.23 -17.16
C THR A 256 8.45 49.81 -16.20
N ILE A 257 9.42 49.02 -16.69
CA ILE A 257 10.56 48.57 -15.88
C ILE A 257 11.30 49.82 -15.35
N PRO A 258 11.48 49.99 -14.02
CA PRO A 258 12.19 51.13 -13.46
C PRO A 258 13.59 51.27 -14.03
N GLU A 259 14.07 52.50 -14.23
CA GLU A 259 15.36 52.77 -14.88
C GLU A 259 16.54 52.11 -14.15
N GLN A 260 16.53 52.17 -12.81
CA GLN A 260 17.50 51.50 -11.94
C GLN A 260 17.57 49.97 -12.10
N ASN A 261 16.52 49.33 -12.63
CA ASN A 261 16.51 47.88 -12.86
C ASN A 261 17.03 47.51 -14.27
N ARG A 262 17.20 48.48 -15.16
CA ARG A 262 17.68 48.26 -16.53
C ARG A 262 19.20 48.24 -16.62
N GLU A 263 19.88 48.82 -15.64
CA GLU A 263 21.34 48.81 -15.57
C GLU A 263 21.82 47.44 -15.08
N ILE A 264 22.50 46.69 -15.97
CA ILE A 264 23.02 45.35 -15.66
C ILE A 264 24.46 45.48 -15.13
N PRO A 265 24.73 45.09 -13.87
CA PRO A 265 26.08 45.13 -13.30
C PRO A 265 27.07 44.31 -14.13
N ASP A 266 28.33 44.75 -14.19
CA ASP A 266 29.37 44.12 -15.02
C ASP A 266 29.47 42.61 -14.83
N ARG A 267 29.39 42.13 -13.59
CA ARG A 267 29.43 40.70 -13.25
C ARG A 267 28.33 39.86 -13.91
N LEU A 268 27.18 40.45 -14.26
CA LEU A 268 26.03 39.74 -14.84
C LEU A 268 25.99 39.81 -16.37
N LYS A 269 26.89 40.59 -16.99
CA LYS A 269 26.94 40.74 -18.45
C LYS A 269 27.10 39.42 -19.22
N PRO A 270 27.91 38.43 -18.77
CA PRO A 270 28.02 37.13 -19.46
C PRO A 270 26.70 36.34 -19.48
N CYS A 271 25.97 36.31 -18.37
CA CYS A 271 24.67 35.66 -18.30
C CYS A 271 23.60 36.41 -19.13
N ALA A 272 23.65 37.75 -19.14
CA ALA A 272 22.80 38.56 -20.00
C ALA A 272 23.03 38.25 -21.49
N GLU A 273 24.27 38.00 -21.91
CA GLU A 273 24.58 37.62 -23.30
C GLU A 273 23.98 36.25 -23.66
N ARG A 274 24.03 35.27 -22.75
CA ARG A 274 23.36 33.97 -22.94
C ARG A 274 21.84 34.13 -23.10
N LEU A 275 21.21 34.99 -22.29
CA LEU A 275 19.78 35.30 -22.44
C LEU A 275 19.46 35.97 -23.79
N ARG A 276 20.34 36.82 -24.34
CA ARG A 276 20.17 37.39 -25.69
C ARG A 276 20.21 36.30 -26.77
N THR A 277 21.11 35.34 -26.64
CA THR A 277 21.19 34.19 -27.56
C THR A 277 19.96 33.29 -27.45
N ILE A 278 19.50 32.99 -26.24
CA ILE A 278 18.25 32.26 -26.00
C ILE A 278 17.07 32.99 -26.66
N TYR A 279 16.99 34.32 -26.52
CA TYR A 279 15.96 35.12 -27.18
C TYR A 279 16.01 35.05 -28.70
N ALA A 280 17.22 35.05 -29.29
CA ALA A 280 17.37 34.87 -30.74
C ALA A 280 16.87 33.47 -31.20
N GLY A 281 17.15 32.42 -30.42
CA GLY A 281 16.62 31.07 -30.64
C GLY A 281 15.10 31.00 -30.56
N LEU A 282 14.51 31.62 -29.53
CA LEU A 282 13.06 31.75 -29.38
C LEU A 282 12.42 32.45 -30.59
N LYS A 283 13.00 33.55 -31.07
CA LYS A 283 12.48 34.25 -32.26
C LYS A 283 12.55 33.41 -33.52
N LYS A 284 13.61 32.62 -33.72
CA LYS A 284 13.70 31.68 -34.86
C LYS A 284 12.62 30.60 -34.77
N TYR A 285 12.47 29.99 -33.60
CA TYR A 285 11.44 28.98 -33.35
C TYR A 285 10.04 29.53 -33.62
N VAL A 286 9.72 30.73 -33.12
CA VAL A 286 8.41 31.36 -33.35
C VAL A 286 8.17 31.65 -34.82
N ARG A 287 9.17 32.11 -35.58
CA ARG A 287 9.02 32.32 -37.04
C ARG A 287 8.73 31.02 -37.80
N GLU A 288 9.30 29.90 -37.37
CA GLU A 288 9.12 28.61 -38.04
C GLU A 288 7.88 27.83 -37.57
N LYS A 289 7.46 28.00 -36.32
CA LYS A 289 6.43 27.18 -35.67
C LYS A 289 5.15 27.93 -35.34
N ASP A 290 5.14 29.25 -35.54
CA ASP A 290 4.04 30.17 -35.22
C ASP A 290 3.54 30.05 -33.77
N ARG A 291 4.45 29.65 -32.87
CA ARG A 291 4.20 29.52 -31.42
C ARG A 291 5.51 29.55 -30.65
N MET A 292 5.43 29.87 -29.36
CA MET A 292 6.54 29.70 -28.42
C MET A 292 6.76 28.21 -28.10
N PRO A 293 8.02 27.76 -27.82
CA PRO A 293 8.29 26.38 -27.43
C PRO A 293 7.68 26.05 -26.08
N ASP A 294 7.46 24.77 -25.78
CA ASP A 294 6.92 24.27 -24.52
C ASP A 294 8.00 24.24 -23.44
N TRP A 295 9.23 23.90 -23.81
CA TRP A 295 10.40 23.94 -22.94
C TRP A 295 11.62 24.51 -23.68
N LEU A 296 12.69 24.90 -22.96
CA LEU A 296 13.89 25.44 -23.63
C LEU A 296 14.67 24.34 -24.35
N SER A 297 14.54 23.08 -23.90
CA SER A 297 15.02 21.89 -24.58
C SER A 297 14.46 21.72 -25.99
N ASP A 298 13.25 22.23 -26.28
CA ASP A 298 12.70 22.22 -27.65
C ASP A 298 13.51 23.06 -28.65
N LEU A 299 14.35 23.97 -28.14
CA LEU A 299 15.27 24.77 -28.96
C LEU A 299 16.54 23.99 -29.32
N VAL A 300 16.83 22.89 -28.61
CA VAL A 300 18.05 22.10 -28.76
C VAL A 300 17.79 20.85 -29.61
N PRO A 301 18.71 20.48 -30.51
CA PRO A 301 19.92 21.21 -30.93
C PRO A 301 19.64 22.23 -32.06
N ARG A 302 18.44 22.21 -32.64
CA ARG A 302 18.18 22.84 -33.95
C ARG A 302 18.26 24.37 -33.97
N TYR A 303 17.93 25.03 -32.86
CA TYR A 303 17.86 26.49 -32.77
C TYR A 303 18.90 27.07 -31.81
N LEU A 304 19.44 26.26 -30.90
CA LEU A 304 20.46 26.58 -29.92
C LEU A 304 21.33 25.35 -29.60
N GLU A 305 22.60 25.60 -29.29
CA GLU A 305 23.47 24.59 -28.65
C GLU A 305 23.08 24.42 -27.17
N ALA A 306 23.12 23.18 -26.67
CA ALA A 306 22.67 22.82 -25.32
C ALA A 306 23.38 23.62 -24.22
N GLU A 307 24.67 23.91 -24.40
CA GLU A 307 25.51 24.67 -23.45
C GLU A 307 25.04 26.13 -23.31
N THR A 308 24.25 26.62 -24.26
CA THR A 308 23.64 27.96 -24.18
C THR A 308 22.57 28.03 -23.09
N LEU A 309 22.03 26.88 -22.67
CA LEU A 309 21.08 26.77 -21.56
C LEU A 309 21.76 26.77 -20.19
N PHE A 310 23.10 26.87 -20.13
CA PHE A 310 23.84 26.95 -18.89
C PHE A 310 24.26 28.38 -18.56
N CYS A 311 23.92 28.80 -17.35
CA CYS A 311 24.38 30.05 -16.80
C CYS A 311 25.89 29.91 -16.52
N PRO A 312 26.73 30.90 -16.92
CA PRO A 312 28.18 30.83 -16.67
C PRO A 312 28.56 30.70 -15.18
N ASP A 313 27.69 31.15 -14.28
CA ASP A 313 27.90 31.10 -12.83
C ASP A 313 27.25 29.85 -12.17
N ASP A 314 26.56 29.01 -12.95
CA ASP A 314 25.87 27.82 -12.45
C ASP A 314 26.68 26.56 -12.75
N ILE A 315 27.37 26.06 -11.73
CA ILE A 315 28.11 24.79 -11.76
C ILE A 315 27.21 23.55 -11.74
N SER A 316 25.93 23.71 -11.38
CA SER A 316 24.96 22.61 -11.26
C SER A 316 24.15 22.38 -12.52
N HIS A 317 24.14 23.36 -13.43
CA HIS A 317 23.37 23.37 -14.67
C HIS A 317 21.86 23.12 -14.47
N LYS A 318 21.30 23.56 -13.32
CA LYS A 318 19.92 23.28 -12.91
C LYS A 318 19.12 24.54 -12.68
N SER A 319 17.90 24.54 -13.20
CA SER A 319 16.90 25.57 -12.97
C SER A 319 16.29 25.36 -11.60
N SER A 320 16.19 26.44 -10.82
CA SER A 320 15.62 26.40 -9.47
C SER A 320 14.09 26.34 -9.47
N HIS A 321 13.44 26.72 -10.58
CA HIS A 321 11.99 26.78 -10.70
C HIS A 321 11.55 26.37 -12.11
N TRP A 322 10.60 25.44 -12.21
CA TRP A 322 10.19 24.87 -13.49
C TRP A 322 11.37 24.26 -14.25
N PRO A 323 12.02 23.22 -13.69
CA PRO A 323 13.12 22.56 -14.37
C PRO A 323 12.63 21.99 -15.70
N ASP A 324 13.42 22.21 -16.74
CA ASP A 324 13.17 21.61 -18.04
C ASP A 324 13.20 20.08 -17.88
N PRO A 325 12.15 19.35 -18.28
CA PRO A 325 12.02 17.93 -17.98
C PRO A 325 12.94 17.05 -18.84
N GLU A 326 13.44 17.58 -19.96
CA GLU A 326 14.17 16.80 -20.96
C GLU A 326 15.69 17.06 -20.92
N LEU A 327 16.13 18.28 -20.58
CA LEU A 327 17.54 18.63 -20.49
C LEU A 327 17.86 19.42 -19.23
N PHE A 328 19.09 19.27 -18.71
CA PHE A 328 19.61 20.21 -17.74
C PHE A 328 19.64 21.62 -18.35
N CYS A 329 19.21 22.60 -17.58
CA CYS A 329 19.07 23.98 -18.00
C CYS A 329 19.15 24.86 -16.75
N SER A 330 20.06 25.82 -16.71
CA SER A 330 20.21 26.76 -15.59
C SER A 330 19.09 27.80 -15.53
N TYR A 331 18.38 28.00 -16.64
CA TYR A 331 17.37 29.04 -16.79
C TYR A 331 15.96 28.50 -16.55
N CYS A 332 15.15 29.28 -15.84
CA CYS A 332 13.74 29.00 -15.64
C CYS A 332 12.95 29.55 -16.83
N TYR A 333 12.21 28.69 -17.54
CA TYR A 333 11.36 29.09 -18.65
C TYR A 333 9.92 29.24 -18.20
N ASP A 334 9.46 30.47 -18.03
CA ASP A 334 8.18 30.79 -17.42
C ASP A 334 6.99 30.71 -18.40
N LEU A 335 7.24 30.51 -19.69
CA LEU A 335 6.20 30.29 -20.71
C LEU A 335 5.90 28.80 -20.96
N ASN A 336 6.26 27.93 -20.03
CA ASN A 336 6.08 26.49 -20.16
C ASN A 336 4.60 26.05 -19.98
N PRO A 337 4.21 24.86 -20.47
CA PRO A 337 2.83 24.38 -20.38
C PRO A 337 2.47 23.77 -19.01
N SER A 338 3.37 23.80 -18.02
CA SER A 338 3.08 23.24 -16.71
C SER A 338 1.89 23.97 -16.09
N ARG A 339 0.98 23.20 -15.52
CA ARG A 339 -0.11 23.75 -14.72
C ARG A 339 0.48 24.43 -13.51
N ILE A 340 0.02 25.64 -13.23
CA ILE A 340 0.38 26.31 -12.00
C ILE A 340 -0.33 25.56 -10.87
N PRO A 341 0.40 25.04 -9.86
CA PRO A 341 -0.19 24.44 -8.69
C PRO A 341 -1.28 25.35 -8.11
N GLY A 342 -2.47 24.79 -7.90
CA GLY A 342 -3.61 25.55 -7.37
C GLY A 342 -4.37 26.44 -8.37
N GLN A 343 -4.01 26.46 -9.67
CA GLN A 343 -4.73 27.25 -10.67
C GLN A 343 -5.11 26.40 -11.89
N ASP A 344 -6.33 26.61 -12.43
CA ASP A 344 -6.78 25.95 -13.67
C ASP A 344 -6.24 26.67 -14.93
N ARG A 345 -5.00 27.13 -14.85
CA ARG A 345 -4.27 27.72 -15.98
C ARG A 345 -2.81 27.29 -15.94
N THR A 346 -2.20 27.18 -17.11
CA THR A 346 -0.77 26.88 -17.26
C THR A 346 0.09 28.12 -17.03
N MET A 347 1.38 27.92 -16.75
CA MET A 347 2.37 29.00 -16.68
C MET A 347 2.34 29.85 -17.96
N ARG A 348 2.22 29.21 -19.13
CA ARG A 348 2.00 29.89 -20.41
C ARG A 348 0.74 30.76 -20.41
N GLN A 349 -0.40 30.23 -19.97
CA GLN A 349 -1.66 30.99 -19.93
C GLN A 349 -1.55 32.17 -18.96
N TYR A 350 -1.02 31.93 -17.77
CA TYR A 350 -0.81 32.96 -16.76
C TYR A 350 0.13 34.08 -17.21
N LYS A 351 1.26 33.75 -17.85
CA LYS A 351 2.19 34.75 -18.38
C LYS A 351 1.62 35.51 -19.57
N THR A 352 0.78 34.87 -20.39
CA THR A 352 0.06 35.53 -21.49
C THR A 352 -0.98 36.51 -20.93
N GLU A 353 -1.75 36.11 -19.92
CA GLU A 353 -2.70 36.99 -19.22
C GLU A 353 -1.98 38.12 -18.48
N GLN A 354 -0.87 37.84 -17.76
CA GLN A 354 -0.04 38.88 -17.14
C GLN A 354 0.43 39.91 -18.17
N ARG A 355 0.78 39.48 -19.38
CA ARG A 355 1.19 40.37 -20.46
C ARG A 355 0.04 41.23 -20.98
N GLU A 356 -1.18 40.70 -21.04
CA GLU A 356 -2.37 41.50 -21.39
C GLU A 356 -2.60 42.64 -20.40
N TYR A 357 -2.31 42.41 -19.11
CA TYR A 357 -2.48 43.41 -18.06
C TYR A 357 -1.27 44.32 -17.86
N MET A 358 -0.04 43.81 -17.97
CA MET A 358 1.21 44.53 -17.62
C MET A 358 2.05 44.97 -18.83
N GLY A 359 1.74 44.46 -20.03
CA GLY A 359 2.50 44.68 -21.26
C GLY A 359 3.76 43.81 -21.36
N ASP A 360 4.61 44.11 -22.35
CA ASP A 360 5.77 43.27 -22.73
C ASP A 360 6.91 43.22 -21.70
N ALA A 361 6.82 43.98 -20.61
CA ALA A 361 7.79 43.96 -19.51
C ALA A 361 7.79 42.63 -18.72
N VAL A 362 6.76 41.79 -18.89
CA VAL A 362 6.62 40.50 -18.21
C VAL A 362 7.77 39.55 -18.58
N PRO A 363 8.43 38.92 -17.60
CA PRO A 363 9.55 38.01 -17.85
C PRO A 363 9.09 36.64 -18.35
N ILE A 364 9.86 36.07 -19.29
CA ILE A 364 9.62 34.76 -19.92
C ILE A 364 10.77 33.76 -19.72
N VAL A 365 11.99 34.24 -19.50
CA VAL A 365 13.13 33.44 -19.06
C VAL A 365 13.77 34.15 -17.88
N ARG A 366 14.11 33.41 -16.82
CA ARG A 366 14.69 33.98 -15.60
C ARG A 366 15.89 33.17 -15.12
N CYS A 367 16.90 33.87 -14.60
CA CYS A 367 18.05 33.26 -13.96
C CYS A 367 18.11 33.65 -12.48
N PHE A 368 18.14 32.64 -11.61
CA PHE A 368 18.16 32.81 -10.15
C PHE A 368 19.53 32.54 -9.51
N HIS A 369 20.54 32.18 -10.32
CA HIS A 369 21.89 31.84 -9.85
C HIS A 369 22.74 33.04 -9.47
N HIS A 370 22.17 34.23 -9.54
CA HIS A 370 22.80 35.45 -9.11
C HIS A 370 22.02 36.01 -7.91
N GLY A 371 22.70 36.73 -7.01
CA GLY A 371 22.07 37.34 -5.84
C GLY A 371 20.89 38.30 -6.13
N ARG A 372 20.67 38.67 -7.39
CA ARG A 372 19.44 39.30 -7.90
C ARG A 372 19.00 38.58 -9.17
N VAL A 373 17.69 38.50 -9.42
CA VAL A 373 17.14 37.74 -10.55
C VAL A 373 17.35 38.50 -11.85
N LEU A 374 17.98 37.84 -12.82
CA LEU A 374 18.13 38.38 -14.18
C LEU A 374 16.97 37.89 -15.04
N ASN A 375 16.23 38.83 -15.63
CA ASN A 375 14.99 38.55 -16.35
C ASN A 375 15.13 38.89 -17.84
N LEU A 376 14.64 38.02 -18.71
CA LEU A 376 14.41 38.28 -20.13
C LEU A 376 12.90 38.48 -20.37
N ALA A 377 12.52 39.65 -20.86
CA ALA A 377 11.13 40.05 -21.12
C ALA A 377 10.61 39.55 -22.47
N TRP A 378 9.30 39.70 -22.69
CA TRP A 378 8.61 39.28 -23.92
C TRP A 378 9.15 39.98 -25.18
N ASP A 379 9.49 41.26 -25.08
CA ASP A 379 10.09 42.06 -26.16
C ASP A 379 11.63 41.98 -26.23
N GLY A 380 12.24 41.11 -25.41
CA GLY A 380 13.67 40.87 -25.40
C GLY A 380 14.49 41.82 -24.53
N ARG A 381 13.85 42.75 -23.81
CA ARG A 381 14.56 43.57 -22.81
C ARG A 381 15.05 42.69 -21.66
N ILE A 382 16.27 42.95 -21.19
CA ILE A 382 16.87 42.28 -20.03
C ILE A 382 16.97 43.27 -18.88
N TYR A 383 16.57 42.86 -17.68
CA TYR A 383 16.59 43.70 -16.49
C TYR A 383 16.72 42.85 -15.21
N ILE A 384 17.17 43.48 -14.12
CA ILE A 384 17.29 42.83 -12.81
C ILE A 384 16.08 43.12 -11.93
N SER A 385 15.72 42.15 -11.09
CA SER A 385 14.69 42.33 -10.05
C SER A 385 15.03 41.52 -8.81
N ASP A 386 14.33 41.82 -7.72
CA ASP A 386 14.38 40.98 -6.53
C ASP A 386 13.45 39.76 -6.72
N ILE A 387 13.68 38.70 -5.94
CA ILE A 387 13.09 37.37 -6.19
C ILE A 387 11.55 37.32 -6.13
N HIS A 388 10.92 38.20 -5.33
CA HIS A 388 9.46 38.29 -5.18
C HIS A 388 8.83 39.49 -5.90
N PHE A 389 9.61 40.27 -6.64
CA PHE A 389 9.19 41.55 -7.21
C PHE A 389 7.97 41.44 -8.16
N TRP A 390 7.87 40.37 -8.95
CA TRP A 390 6.75 40.19 -9.88
C TRP A 390 5.48 39.64 -9.23
N ASN A 391 5.59 39.02 -8.05
CA ASN A 391 4.44 38.48 -7.31
C ASN A 391 3.74 39.57 -6.49
N SER A 392 4.43 40.66 -6.17
CA SER A 392 3.86 41.79 -5.42
C SER A 392 3.08 42.79 -6.28
N LEU A 393 3.30 42.80 -7.60
CA LEU A 393 2.73 43.82 -8.49
C LEU A 393 1.28 43.54 -8.93
N ILE A 394 0.76 42.31 -8.80
CA ILE A 394 -0.67 41.99 -9.03
C ILE A 394 -1.16 40.95 -8.01
N PRO A 395 -1.79 41.38 -6.91
CA PRO A 395 -2.50 40.49 -5.99
C PRO A 395 -3.88 40.10 -6.55
N ASN A 396 -4.15 38.79 -6.64
CA ASN A 396 -5.47 38.18 -6.78
C ASN A 396 -6.31 38.56 -8.01
N TYR A 397 -5.97 37.93 -9.14
CA TYR A 397 -6.86 37.76 -10.29
C TYR A 397 -7.65 36.44 -10.19
N SER A 398 -8.48 36.29 -9.17
CA SER A 398 -9.71 35.50 -9.29
C SER A 398 -10.74 35.91 -8.22
N GLN A 399 -11.93 36.26 -8.70
CA GLN A 399 -13.17 36.47 -7.95
C GLN A 399 -13.41 37.83 -7.25
N ARG A 400 -13.70 38.86 -8.05
CA ARG A 400 -14.72 39.88 -7.70
C ARG A 400 -15.87 39.85 -8.71
N LYS A 401 -17.00 39.25 -8.32
CA LYS A 401 -18.33 39.71 -8.75
C LYS A 401 -19.03 40.28 -7.51
N ILE A 402 -19.38 41.55 -7.63
CA ILE A 402 -20.05 42.40 -6.65
C ILE A 402 -21.38 41.75 -6.20
N ARG A 403 -21.67 41.74 -4.90
CA ARG A 403 -23.01 41.39 -4.38
C ARG A 403 -23.69 42.64 -3.84
N GLU A 404 -24.91 42.88 -4.33
CA GLU A 404 -25.92 43.72 -3.67
C GLU A 404 -26.62 42.96 -2.52
N VAL A 405 -27.29 43.73 -1.67
CA VAL A 405 -27.56 43.54 -0.24
C VAL A 405 -28.98 43.00 0.04
N ASP A 406 -29.21 42.48 1.27
CA ASP A 406 -30.47 42.55 2.07
C ASP A 406 -31.67 41.63 1.68
N ILE A 407 -32.54 41.03 2.54
CA ILE A 407 -33.03 41.20 3.94
C ILE A 407 -33.66 39.88 4.49
N LEU A 408 -33.65 39.79 5.83
CA LEU A 408 -34.28 38.88 6.83
C LEU A 408 -35.73 38.34 6.60
N LYS A 409 -36.02 37.09 7.04
CA LYS A 409 -36.87 36.74 8.23
C LYS A 409 -37.19 35.22 8.42
N PRO A 410 -37.55 34.77 9.65
CA PRO A 410 -37.66 33.35 10.06
C PRO A 410 -39.10 32.87 10.43
N SER A 411 -39.42 31.57 10.33
CA SER A 411 -40.31 30.87 11.30
C SER A 411 -40.38 29.33 11.17
N ALA A 412 -40.24 28.69 12.34
CA ALA A 412 -40.62 27.37 12.85
C ALA A 412 -41.46 26.35 12.02
N LYS A 413 -41.05 25.07 12.10
CA LYS A 413 -41.78 23.99 12.82
C LYS A 413 -40.92 22.72 12.97
N LEU A 414 -40.88 22.20 14.20
CA LEU A 414 -40.27 20.92 14.58
C LEU A 414 -41.06 19.72 14.03
N ARG A 415 -40.36 18.73 13.46
CA ARG A 415 -40.33 17.30 13.90
C ARG A 415 -39.83 16.41 12.78
N LYS A 416 -38.73 15.71 13.04
CA LYS A 416 -38.59 14.23 13.08
C LYS A 416 -37.10 13.90 12.92
N THR A 417 -36.59 13.09 13.83
CA THR A 417 -35.31 12.38 13.74
C THR A 417 -35.18 11.67 12.39
N PRO A 418 -34.01 11.71 11.77
CA PRO A 418 -33.57 10.62 10.91
C PRO A 418 -32.18 10.11 11.31
N GLU A 419 -32.13 8.81 11.58
CA GLU A 419 -31.21 7.86 10.96
C GLU A 419 -29.83 8.42 10.55
N THR A 420 -28.81 7.93 11.27
CA THR A 420 -27.39 8.13 10.99
C THR A 420 -27.04 7.58 9.61
N ILE A 421 -27.17 8.41 8.57
CA ILE A 421 -26.47 8.22 7.30
C ILE A 421 -25.00 8.48 7.60
N ALA A 422 -24.20 7.41 7.72
CA ALA A 422 -22.75 7.50 7.68
C ALA A 422 -22.34 8.08 6.32
N ARG A 423 -22.06 9.39 6.28
CA ARG A 423 -21.40 10.02 5.14
C ARG A 423 -19.97 9.47 5.11
N LYS A 424 -19.61 8.72 4.06
CA LYS A 424 -18.21 8.44 3.76
C LYS A 424 -17.52 9.76 3.45
N GLU A 425 -16.62 10.20 4.33
CA GLU A 425 -15.75 11.36 4.11
C GLU A 425 -14.80 11.06 2.94
N LYS A 426 -14.51 12.07 2.11
CA LYS A 426 -13.64 11.90 0.95
C LYS A 426 -12.19 11.98 1.41
N ILE A 427 -11.46 10.86 1.36
CA ILE A 427 -10.02 10.81 1.61
C ILE A 427 -9.29 11.61 0.51
N LEU A 428 -8.42 12.52 0.91
CA LEU A 428 -7.63 13.42 0.07
C LEU A 428 -6.19 12.94 -0.10
N ALA A 429 -5.61 12.35 0.94
CA ALA A 429 -4.31 11.69 0.92
C ALA A 429 -4.30 10.56 1.95
N PHE A 430 -3.57 9.49 1.67
CA PHE A 430 -3.43 8.36 2.57
C PHE A 430 -2.07 7.69 2.36
N ASP A 431 -1.39 7.35 3.45
CA ASP A 431 -0.21 6.50 3.47
C ASP A 431 -0.38 5.42 4.53
N ASP A 432 -0.25 4.15 4.17
CA ASP A 432 -0.30 3.01 5.10
C ASP A 432 1.09 2.60 5.60
N PHE A 433 2.15 3.18 5.04
CA PHE A 433 3.53 2.88 5.39
C PHE A 433 3.88 1.37 5.31
N ASP A 434 3.17 0.60 4.48
CA ASP A 434 3.38 -0.84 4.33
C ASP A 434 4.58 -1.12 3.42
N GLY A 435 5.77 -1.10 4.03
CA GLY A 435 7.04 -1.37 3.36
C GLY A 435 7.51 -0.30 2.38
N LYS A 436 6.71 0.74 2.12
CA LYS A 436 7.05 1.90 1.29
C LYS A 436 6.28 3.15 1.72
N LEU A 437 6.80 4.32 1.35
CA LEU A 437 6.07 5.58 1.45
C LEU A 437 5.22 5.78 0.19
N THR A 438 3.90 5.83 0.32
CA THR A 438 2.98 5.95 -0.82
C THR A 438 2.63 7.40 -1.18
N LEU A 439 2.72 8.32 -0.21
CA LEU A 439 2.68 9.76 -0.45
C LEU A 439 4.08 10.28 -0.79
N LYS A 440 4.12 11.43 -1.48
CA LYS A 440 5.38 12.14 -1.69
C LYS A 440 5.74 12.86 -0.39
N TRP A 441 6.70 12.29 0.35
CA TRP A 441 7.25 12.92 1.56
C TRP A 441 8.56 13.63 1.25
N ASP A 442 8.64 14.90 1.63
CA ASP A 442 9.89 15.63 1.79
C ASP A 442 10.40 15.37 3.22
N ILE A 443 11.55 14.69 3.33
CA ILE A 443 12.15 14.37 4.62
C ILE A 443 13.24 15.42 4.90
N LEU A 444 12.93 16.37 5.76
CA LEU A 444 13.88 17.41 6.15
C LEU A 444 14.88 16.86 7.17
N ASN A 445 16.15 17.22 6.99
CA ASN A 445 17.27 16.77 7.82
C ASN A 445 17.30 15.25 8.02
N ALA A 446 17.21 14.50 6.91
CA ALA A 446 17.08 13.05 6.92
C ALA A 446 18.31 12.35 7.54
N ASP A 447 18.02 11.44 8.47
CA ASP A 447 18.94 10.49 9.07
C ASP A 447 18.37 9.09 8.84
N LEU A 448 18.79 8.50 7.72
CA LEU A 448 18.27 7.23 7.19
C LEU A 448 18.46 6.03 8.13
N SER A 449 19.29 6.17 9.18
CA SER A 449 19.51 5.13 10.19
C SER A 449 18.50 5.15 11.34
N ASN A 450 17.70 6.21 11.45
CA ASN A 450 16.78 6.47 12.56
C ASN A 450 15.32 6.65 12.11
N PHE A 451 14.99 6.18 10.91
CA PHE A 451 13.62 5.80 10.59
C PHE A 451 13.61 4.51 9.78
N SER A 452 12.51 3.77 9.85
CA SER A 452 12.39 2.45 9.24
C SER A 452 10.94 2.15 8.88
N LEU A 453 10.74 1.52 7.72
CA LEU A 453 9.44 0.95 7.31
C LEU A 453 9.38 -0.56 7.55
N THR A 454 10.44 -1.14 8.12
CA THR A 454 10.60 -2.59 8.30
C THR A 454 10.74 -2.98 9.77
N ASN A 455 11.12 -2.05 10.67
CA ASN A 455 11.23 -2.33 12.11
C ASN A 455 9.88 -2.77 12.68
N LYS A 456 8.80 -2.17 12.17
CA LYS A 456 7.43 -2.60 12.39
C LYS A 456 6.71 -2.64 11.03
N PRO A 457 6.49 -3.84 10.44
CA PRO A 457 5.76 -3.97 9.19
C PRO A 457 4.38 -3.32 9.27
N GLY A 458 4.02 -2.52 8.26
CA GLY A 458 2.78 -1.73 8.22
C GLY A 458 2.81 -0.44 9.03
N ALA A 459 4.00 0.12 9.32
CA ALA A 459 4.15 1.40 10.00
C ALA A 459 5.45 2.12 9.61
N LEU A 460 5.44 3.45 9.64
CA LEU A 460 6.63 4.29 9.63
C LEU A 460 7.14 4.43 11.06
N THR A 461 8.24 3.79 11.39
CA THR A 461 8.93 3.97 12.67
C THR A 461 9.94 5.11 12.54
N ILE A 462 9.80 6.18 13.32
CA ILE A 462 10.80 7.25 13.47
C ILE A 462 11.38 7.13 14.88
N THR A 463 12.67 6.85 14.99
CA THR A 463 13.39 6.82 16.26
C THR A 463 13.68 8.25 16.68
N THR A 464 13.28 8.65 17.89
CA THR A 464 13.50 10.03 18.35
C THR A 464 14.98 10.36 18.43
N GLN A 465 15.34 11.57 18.03
CA GLN A 465 16.73 12.08 18.08
C GLN A 465 16.74 13.50 18.65
N ASP A 466 17.86 13.91 19.23
CA ASP A 466 18.01 15.28 19.75
C ASP A 466 17.80 16.29 18.63
N GLY A 467 16.91 17.25 18.88
CA GLY A 467 16.51 18.21 17.88
C GLY A 467 15.53 19.25 18.42
N HIS A 468 15.68 20.49 17.97
CA HIS A 468 14.73 21.57 18.24
C HIS A 468 14.32 22.30 16.96
N PHE A 469 13.08 22.79 16.95
CA PHE A 469 12.55 23.66 15.89
C PHE A 469 12.87 25.15 16.13
N LYS A 470 13.46 25.51 17.28
CA LYS A 470 13.59 26.89 17.78
C LYS A 470 15.05 27.41 17.81
N GLU A 471 15.25 28.69 17.49
CA GLU A 471 16.52 29.46 17.61
C GLU A 471 17.64 29.07 16.61
N ALA A 472 18.88 29.56 16.82
CA ALA A 472 20.03 29.43 15.90
C ALA A 472 20.53 27.97 15.70
N ASN A 473 19.90 26.99 16.33
CA ASN A 473 20.16 25.56 16.15
C ASN A 473 18.91 24.87 15.59
N ARG A 474 18.89 24.68 14.27
CA ARG A 474 17.86 23.97 13.50
C ARG A 474 18.29 22.52 13.27
N ASP A 475 18.46 21.78 14.36
CA ASP A 475 19.09 20.45 14.37
C ASP A 475 18.10 19.27 14.42
N TYR A 476 16.79 19.53 14.31
CA TYR A 476 15.77 18.49 14.17
C TYR A 476 16.08 17.55 13.00
N LYS A 477 15.74 16.27 13.14
CA LYS A 477 15.97 15.23 12.13
C LYS A 477 14.69 14.48 11.80
N ASN A 478 14.63 13.92 10.60
CA ASN A 478 13.55 13.04 10.18
C ASN A 478 12.16 13.67 10.31
N LEU A 479 12.03 14.93 9.86
CA LEU A 479 10.73 15.59 9.73
C LEU A 479 10.13 15.24 8.36
N PHE A 480 9.07 14.42 8.36
CA PHE A 480 8.38 13.97 7.15
C PHE A 480 7.25 14.93 6.84
N LEU A 481 7.34 15.65 5.72
CA LEU A 481 6.32 16.61 5.27
C LEU A 481 5.74 16.19 3.93
N THR A 482 4.45 16.42 3.74
CA THR A 482 3.81 16.33 2.43
C THR A 482 2.98 17.58 2.19
N ASP A 483 2.79 17.95 0.94
CA ASP A 483 1.98 19.11 0.58
C ASP A 483 0.55 18.93 1.11
N THR A 484 -0.02 19.99 1.71
CA THR A 484 -1.39 19.91 2.24
C THR A 484 -2.37 19.56 1.11
N PRO A 485 -3.04 18.39 1.17
CA PRO A 485 -3.80 17.88 0.04
C PRO A 485 -5.20 18.51 -0.01
N GLY A 486 -5.64 18.88 -1.21
CA GLY A 486 -6.92 19.56 -1.46
C GLY A 486 -6.74 20.97 -2.05
N PRO A 487 -7.82 21.65 -2.48
CA PRO A 487 -7.75 23.04 -2.91
C PRO A 487 -7.29 23.98 -1.78
N GLU A 488 -6.57 25.04 -2.13
CA GLU A 488 -6.08 26.05 -1.18
C GLU A 488 -7.22 26.62 -0.32
N GLY A 489 -7.04 26.62 1.01
CA GLY A 489 -8.06 27.02 1.98
C GLY A 489 -9.13 25.96 2.30
N GLN A 490 -9.09 24.76 1.71
CA GLN A 490 -10.03 23.68 2.05
C GLN A 490 -9.91 23.27 3.52
N ASP A 491 -11.05 22.94 4.13
CA ASP A 491 -11.12 22.34 5.46
C ASP A 491 -10.85 20.83 5.37
N PHE A 492 -9.95 20.35 6.21
CA PHE A 492 -9.50 18.96 6.23
C PHE A 492 -9.37 18.46 7.66
N GLN A 493 -9.35 17.14 7.80
CA GLN A 493 -8.90 16.49 9.03
C GLN A 493 -7.70 15.60 8.69
N VAL A 494 -6.71 15.57 9.57
CA VAL A 494 -5.55 14.68 9.47
C VAL A 494 -5.59 13.71 10.65
N THR A 495 -5.46 12.41 10.39
CA THR A 495 -5.49 11.35 11.40
C THR A 495 -4.31 10.39 11.20
N THR A 496 -3.69 9.99 12.30
CA THR A 496 -2.64 8.98 12.35
C THR A 496 -2.86 8.14 13.60
N CYS A 497 -2.30 6.94 13.59
CA CYS A 497 -2.24 6.11 14.77
C CYS A 497 -0.79 5.92 15.20
N LEU A 498 -0.45 6.44 16.37
CA LEU A 498 0.84 6.30 17.00
C LEU A 498 0.85 5.07 17.91
N SER A 499 1.72 4.11 17.62
CA SER A 499 1.94 2.91 18.41
C SER A 499 3.43 2.70 18.69
N ASP A 500 3.72 1.89 19.71
CA ASP A 500 5.07 1.62 20.23
C ASP A 500 5.85 2.86 20.72
N PHE A 501 5.21 4.03 20.77
CA PHE A 501 5.77 5.25 21.33
C PHE A 501 5.37 5.42 22.80
N ARG A 502 6.31 5.11 23.70
CA ARG A 502 6.15 5.38 25.14
C ARG A 502 7.16 6.44 25.57
N PRO A 503 6.79 7.73 25.58
CA PRO A 503 7.70 8.80 25.99
C PRO A 503 7.94 8.72 27.50
N LEU A 504 9.00 8.02 27.90
CA LEU A 504 9.33 7.75 29.30
C LEU A 504 10.32 8.78 29.86
N GLU A 505 11.06 9.48 28.99
CA GLU A 505 12.00 10.53 29.36
C GLU A 505 11.48 11.90 28.93
N ALA A 506 11.84 12.94 29.69
CA ALA A 506 11.40 14.29 29.38
C ALA A 506 11.90 14.71 28.00
N TYR A 507 11.01 15.34 27.25
CA TYR A 507 11.19 15.82 25.89
C TYR A 507 11.24 14.75 24.79
N ASN A 508 10.92 13.48 25.09
CA ASN A 508 10.45 12.58 24.03
C ASN A 508 9.08 13.08 23.53
N GLN A 509 8.97 13.36 22.24
CA GLN A 509 7.73 13.82 21.60
C GLN A 509 7.56 13.22 20.20
N ALA A 510 6.32 12.88 19.86
CA ALA A 510 5.95 12.42 18.52
C ALA A 510 4.50 12.79 18.19
N GLY A 511 4.23 13.12 16.93
CA GLY A 511 2.90 13.52 16.48
C GLY A 511 2.91 14.25 15.15
N PHE A 512 2.01 15.22 15.01
CA PHE A 512 1.83 15.99 13.78
C PHE A 512 2.49 17.34 13.81
N ILE A 513 2.78 17.85 12.60
CA ILE A 513 3.06 19.25 12.37
C ILE A 513 2.28 19.78 11.15
N CYS A 514 1.71 20.98 11.28
CA CYS A 514 1.31 21.85 10.18
C CYS A 514 2.42 22.89 10.01
N TRP A 515 2.95 23.03 8.81
CA TRP A 515 4.28 23.60 8.59
C TRP A 515 4.29 24.58 7.41
N ASP A 516 4.71 25.82 7.67
CA ASP A 516 4.99 26.81 6.62
C ASP A 516 6.49 27.07 6.46
N ASP A 517 7.22 27.13 7.59
CA ASP A 517 8.68 27.19 7.72
C ASP A 517 9.05 27.06 9.22
N GLU A 518 10.34 27.11 9.54
CA GLU A 518 10.86 26.93 10.92
C GLU A 518 10.36 27.98 11.92
N ASP A 519 9.91 29.15 11.45
CA ASP A 519 9.42 30.24 12.31
C ASP A 519 7.88 30.39 12.24
N ASN A 520 7.20 29.44 11.58
CA ASN A 520 5.74 29.40 11.43
C ASN A 520 5.23 27.95 11.34
N TYR A 521 4.78 27.39 12.47
CA TYR A 521 4.23 26.03 12.54
C TYR A 521 3.19 25.85 13.65
N LEU A 522 2.35 24.81 13.51
CA LEU A 522 1.49 24.27 14.57
C LEU A 522 1.81 22.79 14.76
N GLU A 523 2.19 22.39 15.97
CA GLU A 523 2.43 20.99 16.32
C GLU A 523 1.29 20.44 17.20
N TRP A 524 0.96 19.16 17.03
CA TRP A 524 0.09 18.42 17.94
C TRP A 524 0.75 17.09 18.28
N VAL A 525 1.31 17.02 19.48
CA VAL A 525 2.17 15.89 19.89
C VAL A 525 1.70 15.25 21.17
N TYR A 526 1.95 13.95 21.27
CA TYR A 526 1.96 13.24 22.54
C TYR A 526 3.40 13.21 23.05
N GLN A 527 3.62 13.66 24.29
CA GLN A 527 4.97 13.86 24.81
C GLN A 527 5.05 13.69 26.32
N LYS A 528 6.28 13.62 26.83
CA LYS A 528 6.57 13.74 28.26
C LYS A 528 7.35 15.00 28.55
N MET A 529 6.90 15.82 29.49
CA MET A 529 7.58 17.09 29.84
C MET A 529 8.06 17.09 31.29
N ARG A 530 9.24 17.66 31.53
CA ARG A 530 9.99 17.57 32.81
C ARG A 530 9.18 17.97 34.05
N ARG A 531 8.29 18.99 33.96
CA ARG A 531 7.47 19.49 35.09
C ARG A 531 5.97 19.22 34.94
N ARG A 532 5.51 18.66 33.82
CA ARG A 532 4.07 18.47 33.50
C ARG A 532 3.68 17.01 33.26
N GLY A 533 4.64 16.08 33.32
CA GLY A 533 4.38 14.65 33.11
C GLY A 533 4.00 14.34 31.66
N LEU A 534 3.28 13.23 31.46
CA LEU A 534 2.72 12.90 30.15
C LEU A 534 1.62 13.90 29.79
N ASN A 535 1.70 14.46 28.60
CA ASN A 535 0.75 15.44 28.13
C ASN A 535 0.61 15.39 26.62
N PHE A 536 -0.53 15.88 26.13
CA PHE A 536 -0.63 16.37 24.78
C PHE A 536 -0.21 17.84 24.76
N ASN A 537 0.45 18.25 23.68
CA ASN A 537 0.90 19.62 23.50
C ASN A 537 0.47 20.13 22.13
N ALA A 538 -0.22 21.27 22.12
CA ALA A 538 -0.41 22.09 20.94
C ALA A 538 0.55 23.29 21.01
N GLY A 539 1.62 23.24 20.22
CA GLY A 539 2.58 24.34 20.08
C GLY A 539 2.24 25.16 18.83
N VAL A 540 2.21 26.49 18.96
CA VAL A 540 1.85 27.41 17.89
C VAL A 540 2.89 28.53 17.78
N GLU A 541 3.51 28.65 16.61
CA GLU A 541 4.48 29.69 16.27
C GLU A 541 4.00 30.47 15.05
N ALA A 542 3.87 31.80 15.19
CA ALA A 542 3.41 32.70 14.12
C ALA A 542 4.20 34.01 14.21
N SER A 543 5.40 34.03 13.61
CA SER A 543 6.30 35.19 13.57
C SER A 543 6.90 35.62 14.94
N GLY A 544 7.24 34.69 15.83
CA GLY A 544 7.78 34.97 17.17
C GLY A 544 7.60 33.82 18.17
N PRO A 545 7.83 34.02 19.50
CA PRO A 545 8.00 32.93 20.46
C PRO A 545 6.80 31.98 20.51
N THR A 546 7.09 30.68 20.46
CA THR A 546 6.11 29.59 20.48
C THR A 546 5.19 29.68 21.70
N LYS A 547 3.87 29.64 21.46
CA LYS A 547 2.85 29.46 22.49
C LYS A 547 2.54 27.98 22.63
N TYR A 548 2.60 27.44 23.84
CA TYR A 548 2.27 26.04 24.12
C TYR A 548 1.01 25.90 24.97
N THR A 549 0.10 25.03 24.52
CA THR A 549 -1.06 24.58 25.29
C THR A 549 -0.84 23.13 25.70
N TYR A 550 -0.56 22.91 26.98
CA TYR A 550 -0.34 21.58 27.55
C TYR A 550 -1.61 21.01 28.16
N ILE A 551 -2.03 19.83 27.71
CA ILE A 551 -3.17 19.09 28.25
C ILE A 551 -2.65 17.82 28.91
N PRO A 552 -2.83 17.62 30.22
CA PRO A 552 -2.39 16.39 30.89
C PRO A 552 -2.99 15.15 30.23
N ALA A 553 -2.15 14.14 29.99
CA ALA A 553 -2.61 12.85 29.50
C ALA A 553 -2.79 11.89 30.69
N GLU A 554 -3.85 11.10 30.68
CA GLU A 554 -4.23 10.22 31.81
C GLU A 554 -3.27 9.04 31.99
N GLY A 555 -2.47 8.68 30.97
CA GLY A 555 -1.40 7.70 31.12
C GLY A 555 -0.58 7.48 29.86
N PRO A 556 0.50 6.66 29.93
CA PRO A 556 1.19 6.12 28.76
C PRO A 556 0.24 5.24 27.98
N TYR A 557 -0.01 5.58 26.72
CA TYR A 557 -0.88 4.80 25.85
C TYR A 557 -0.05 3.88 24.95
N ASP A 558 -0.45 2.61 24.84
CA ASP A 558 0.20 1.64 23.94
C ASP A 558 -0.06 1.97 22.46
N LYS A 559 -1.23 2.56 22.22
CA LYS A 559 -1.70 2.99 20.93
C LYS A 559 -2.62 4.18 21.13
N ILE A 560 -2.39 5.24 20.37
CA ILE A 560 -3.21 6.44 20.43
C ILE A 560 -3.38 7.04 19.04
N TRP A 561 -4.61 7.41 18.72
CA TRP A 561 -4.92 8.16 17.52
C TRP A 561 -4.85 9.63 17.84
N LEU A 562 -4.11 10.38 17.03
CA LEU A 562 -4.09 11.83 17.07
C LEU A 562 -4.89 12.33 15.86
N ARG A 563 -5.58 13.46 16.02
CA ARG A 563 -6.26 14.14 14.91
C ARG A 563 -6.22 15.66 15.05
N ILE A 564 -5.97 16.33 13.92
CA ILE A 564 -6.21 17.76 13.75
C ILE A 564 -7.37 17.94 12.77
N THR A 565 -8.42 18.65 13.18
CA THR A 565 -9.51 19.06 12.28
C THR A 565 -9.42 20.57 12.03
N LYS A 566 -9.10 20.95 10.80
CA LYS A 566 -8.91 22.33 10.37
C LYS A 566 -10.20 22.88 9.78
N ARG A 567 -10.65 24.04 10.28
CA ARG A 567 -11.79 24.82 9.78
C ARG A 567 -11.44 26.29 9.68
N GLY A 568 -11.20 26.78 8.46
CA GLY A 568 -10.62 28.11 8.24
C GLY A 568 -9.28 28.25 8.96
N LYS A 569 -9.14 29.23 9.86
CA LYS A 569 -7.92 29.44 10.68
C LYS A 569 -7.90 28.64 11.98
N SER A 570 -8.95 27.89 12.26
CA SER A 570 -9.16 27.20 13.53
C SER A 570 -8.76 25.73 13.40
N TYR A 571 -7.96 25.23 14.32
CA TYR A 571 -7.43 23.87 14.35
C TYR A 571 -7.85 23.18 15.64
N GLU A 572 -8.72 22.19 15.51
CA GLU A 572 -9.20 21.37 16.62
C GLU A 572 -8.26 20.18 16.83
N CYS A 573 -7.57 20.16 17.96
CA CYS A 573 -6.64 19.11 18.33
C CYS A 573 -7.35 18.09 19.22
N SER A 574 -7.39 16.84 18.77
CA SER A 574 -8.13 15.75 19.42
C SER A 574 -7.31 14.46 19.47
N SER A 575 -7.71 13.55 20.36
CA SER A 575 -7.14 12.21 20.43
C SER A 575 -8.19 11.14 20.73
N SER A 576 -7.87 9.88 20.43
CA SER A 576 -8.75 8.73 20.64
C SER A 576 -7.94 7.50 21.06
N LEU A 577 -8.52 6.65 21.91
CA LEU A 577 -7.94 5.36 22.31
C LEU A 577 -8.52 4.17 21.53
N ASP A 578 -9.61 4.37 20.77
CA ASP A 578 -10.30 3.32 20.01
C ASP A 578 -10.32 3.59 18.49
N GLY A 579 -9.81 4.75 18.05
CA GLY A 579 -9.80 5.20 16.66
C GLY A 579 -11.17 5.60 16.11
N LYS A 580 -12.22 5.61 16.95
CA LYS A 580 -13.61 5.89 16.57
C LYS A 580 -14.18 7.11 17.29
N SER A 581 -13.91 7.21 18.59
CA SER A 581 -14.41 8.25 19.48
C SER A 581 -13.29 9.21 19.81
N PHE A 582 -13.33 10.43 19.27
CA PHE A 582 -12.29 11.45 19.47
C PHE A 582 -12.70 12.46 20.54
N THR A 583 -11.82 12.66 21.51
CA THR A 583 -11.95 13.72 22.53
C THR A 583 -11.19 14.95 22.05
N VAL A 584 -11.90 16.07 21.93
CA VAL A 584 -11.31 17.38 21.61
C VAL A 584 -10.65 17.96 22.86
N HIS A 585 -9.38 18.32 22.76
CA HIS A 585 -8.58 18.82 23.88
C HIS A 585 -8.37 20.33 23.82
N THR A 586 -8.12 20.87 22.63
CA THR A 586 -7.95 22.31 22.44
C THR A 586 -8.33 22.75 21.02
N LEU A 587 -8.56 24.06 20.88
CA LEU A 587 -8.82 24.73 19.62
C LEU A 587 -7.82 25.89 19.49
N GLU A 588 -6.90 25.79 18.53
CA GLU A 588 -5.88 26.82 18.31
C GLU A 588 -6.16 27.57 16.99
N ASN A 589 -5.81 28.86 16.95
CA ASN A 589 -5.84 29.65 15.73
C ASN A 589 -4.41 29.88 15.25
N TRP A 590 -4.10 29.53 14.00
CA TRP A 590 -2.74 29.61 13.47
C TRP A 590 -2.70 29.94 11.97
N GLY A 591 -1.72 30.76 11.57
CA GLY A 591 -1.48 31.15 10.17
C GLY A 591 -2.63 31.88 9.49
N ASP A 592 -2.69 31.76 8.18
CA ASP A 592 -3.81 32.24 7.36
C ASP A 592 -4.93 31.19 7.19
N GLY A 593 -4.75 30.00 7.76
CA GLY A 593 -5.65 28.87 7.60
C GLY A 593 -5.35 28.00 6.37
N SER A 594 -4.14 28.04 5.82
CA SER A 594 -3.70 27.16 4.74
C SER A 594 -2.24 26.73 4.95
N PRO A 595 -1.97 25.69 5.77
CA PRO A 595 -0.59 25.21 5.95
C PRO A 595 -0.01 24.81 4.59
N LYS A 596 1.23 25.19 4.30
CA LYS A 596 1.92 24.76 3.08
C LYS A 596 2.10 23.23 3.06
N GLN A 597 2.55 22.68 4.19
CA GLN A 597 2.78 21.25 4.35
C GLN A 597 2.23 20.74 5.68
N ILE A 598 1.94 19.45 5.73
CA ILE A 598 1.55 18.73 6.93
C ILE A 598 2.37 17.46 7.04
N GLY A 599 2.58 16.98 8.25
CA GLY A 599 3.45 15.83 8.39
C GLY A 599 3.63 15.26 9.77
N LEU A 600 4.61 14.36 9.87
CA LEU A 600 4.92 13.54 11.03
C LEU A 600 6.37 13.74 11.46
N PHE A 601 6.59 13.71 12.77
CA PHE A 601 7.94 13.73 13.33
C PHE A 601 7.98 13.03 14.68
N ALA A 602 9.19 12.64 15.09
CA ALA A 602 9.51 12.19 16.43
C ALA A 602 10.89 12.72 16.84
N ILE A 603 10.98 13.48 17.94
CA ILE A 603 12.23 14.11 18.38
C ILE A 603 12.39 14.05 19.90
N ASN A 604 13.63 14.28 20.32
CA ASN A 604 14.07 14.49 21.68
C ASN A 604 14.47 15.96 21.86
N GLY A 605 14.11 16.57 22.99
CA GLY A 605 14.60 17.91 23.31
C GLY A 605 16.10 17.92 23.62
N SER A 606 16.85 18.80 22.97
CA SER A 606 18.33 18.84 22.97
C SER A 606 18.96 19.21 24.32
N LEU A 607 18.19 19.71 25.29
CA LEU A 607 18.73 20.16 26.58
C LEU A 607 19.05 19.02 27.57
N THR A 608 18.59 17.79 27.31
CA THR A 608 18.76 16.67 28.26
C THR A 608 19.24 15.36 27.64
N HIS A 609 19.47 15.31 26.32
CA HIS A 609 19.87 14.11 25.56
C HIS A 609 19.13 12.83 26.01
N PRO A 610 17.78 12.85 26.05
CA PRO A 610 17.02 11.70 26.51
C PRO A 610 17.25 10.50 25.57
N ARG A 611 17.04 9.29 26.08
CA ARG A 611 17.19 8.06 25.29
C ARG A 611 16.30 8.14 24.04
N CYS A 612 16.88 7.79 22.90
CA CYS A 612 16.18 7.58 21.64
C CYS A 612 15.13 6.46 21.80
N VAL A 613 13.89 6.74 21.43
CA VAL A 613 12.77 5.80 21.50
C VAL A 613 12.02 5.77 20.17
N ASP A 614 11.55 4.59 19.79
CA ASP A 614 10.83 4.41 18.53
C ASP A 614 9.41 4.96 18.62
N ALA A 615 9.01 5.71 17.60
CA ALA A 615 7.64 6.18 17.39
C ALA A 615 7.10 5.57 16.09
N SER A 616 6.17 4.62 16.18
CA SER A 616 5.62 3.97 14.98
C SER A 616 4.26 4.55 14.59
N PHE A 617 4.18 5.11 13.39
CA PHE A 617 2.96 5.65 12.81
C PHE A 617 2.37 4.62 11.84
N GLU A 618 1.20 4.08 12.14
CA GLU A 618 0.61 2.97 11.34
C GLU A 618 -0.09 3.43 10.06
N PHE A 619 -0.46 4.71 9.98
CA PHE A 619 -0.95 5.31 8.75
C PHE A 619 -0.96 6.84 8.87
N PHE A 620 -1.04 7.54 7.76
CA PHE A 620 -1.30 8.97 7.68
C PHE A 620 -2.48 9.23 6.75
N GLU A 621 -3.59 9.72 7.28
CA GLU A 621 -4.81 9.98 6.50
C GLU A 621 -5.17 11.45 6.55
N VAL A 622 -5.46 12.04 5.39
CA VAL A 622 -6.07 13.36 5.25
C VAL A 622 -7.41 13.20 4.57
N ALA A 623 -8.48 13.69 5.19
CA ALA A 623 -9.83 13.62 4.64
C ALA A 623 -10.48 15.01 4.56
N ALA A 624 -11.29 15.22 3.53
CA ALA A 624 -12.04 16.45 3.32
C ALA A 624 -13.18 16.56 4.34
N VAL A 625 -13.32 17.73 4.95
CA VAL A 625 -14.41 18.00 5.90
C VAL A 625 -15.50 18.82 5.19
N GLY A 626 -16.76 18.37 5.28
CA GLY A 626 -17.89 19.03 4.62
C GLY A 626 -18.18 20.46 5.13
N THR A 627 -18.62 21.35 4.23
CA THR A 627 -18.79 22.81 4.45
C THR A 627 -20.01 23.24 5.27
N LYS A 628 -20.54 22.41 6.20
CA LYS A 628 -21.52 22.88 7.19
C LYS A 628 -20.89 22.96 8.58
N PRO A 629 -20.88 24.13 9.22
CA PRO A 629 -20.41 24.26 10.59
C PRO A 629 -21.41 23.59 11.52
N THR A 630 -20.95 22.60 12.29
CA THR A 630 -21.60 22.25 13.55
C THR A 630 -21.10 23.28 14.55
N ALA A 631 -21.94 24.27 14.88
CA ALA A 631 -21.68 25.13 16.01
C ALA A 631 -21.82 24.28 17.28
N VAL A 632 -20.71 23.83 17.85
CA VAL A 632 -20.68 23.47 19.27
C VAL A 632 -20.50 24.78 20.02
N ALA A 633 -21.63 25.33 20.48
CA ALA A 633 -21.61 26.40 21.45
C ALA A 633 -21.04 25.86 22.75
N ILE A 634 -19.76 26.13 23.04
CA ILE A 634 -19.25 26.09 24.42
C ILE A 634 -19.84 27.33 25.11
N ALA A 635 -21.01 27.15 25.69
CA ALA A 635 -21.59 28.12 26.59
C ALA A 635 -20.76 28.14 27.87
N THR A 636 -19.81 29.08 27.96
CA THR A 636 -19.28 29.53 29.24
C THR A 636 -20.41 30.22 30.00
N LYS A 637 -20.92 29.58 31.06
CA LYS A 637 -21.51 30.30 32.17
C LYS A 637 -20.64 30.09 33.42
N PRO A 638 -20.24 31.17 34.11
CA PRO A 638 -19.52 31.09 35.35
C PRO A 638 -20.51 30.73 36.46
N THR A 639 -20.13 29.80 37.34
CA THR A 639 -20.91 29.58 38.57
C THR A 639 -19.98 29.70 39.76
N GLU A 640 -20.38 30.63 40.61
CA GLU A 640 -19.78 31.04 41.87
C GLU A 640 -19.58 29.90 42.87
N VAL A 641 -18.61 30.13 43.74
CA VAL A 641 -18.39 29.42 45.00
C VAL A 641 -19.53 29.73 45.97
N VAL A 642 -20.31 28.74 46.43
CA VAL A 642 -20.94 28.74 47.78
C VAL A 642 -21.10 27.30 48.33
N VAL A 643 -20.64 27.16 49.57
CA VAL A 643 -20.63 26.06 50.56
C VAL A 643 -22.02 25.55 50.97
N VAL A 644 -22.25 24.23 51.22
CA VAL A 644 -23.05 23.69 52.38
C VAL A 644 -22.68 22.22 52.74
N LYS A 645 -22.71 21.94 54.05
CA LYS A 645 -22.38 20.74 54.85
C LYS A 645 -23.38 19.56 54.81
N LYS A 646 -22.83 18.37 55.12
CA LYS A 646 -23.31 17.23 55.97
C LYS A 646 -24.78 16.69 55.88
N SER A 647 -24.83 15.36 55.66
CA SER A 647 -25.33 14.30 56.56
C SER A 647 -26.64 13.52 56.26
N LYS A 648 -26.50 12.19 56.48
CA LYS A 648 -27.43 11.17 57.02
C LYS A 648 -28.65 10.72 56.20
N GLY A 649 -28.76 9.38 56.06
CA GLY A 649 -30.04 8.67 56.03
C GLY A 649 -30.09 7.44 55.11
N ALA A 650 -29.75 6.25 55.63
CA ALA A 650 -30.26 4.96 55.15
C ALA A 650 -31.80 4.89 55.43
N VAL A 651 -32.64 4.01 54.86
CA VAL A 651 -32.77 2.53 54.95
C VAL A 651 -33.96 2.18 54.00
N ILE A 652 -34.06 1.06 53.26
CA ILE A 652 -34.80 -0.20 53.60
C ILE A 652 -34.76 -1.10 52.34
N THR A 653 -34.04 -2.23 52.36
CA THR A 653 -34.48 -3.64 52.63
C THR A 653 -35.13 -4.27 51.37
N THR A 654 -34.67 -5.39 50.79
CA THR A 654 -34.49 -6.74 51.38
C THR A 654 -33.55 -7.62 50.51
N MET A 655 -32.62 -8.32 51.18
CA MET A 655 -32.04 -9.63 50.81
C MET A 655 -32.55 -10.62 51.87
N PRO A 656 -32.72 -11.94 51.62
CA PRO A 656 -31.54 -12.83 51.67
C PRO A 656 -31.66 -14.17 50.90
N THR A 657 -30.58 -14.54 50.21
CA THR A 657 -30.02 -15.90 50.31
C THR A 657 -28.51 -15.78 50.34
N ALA A 658 -27.91 -16.59 51.21
CA ALA A 658 -26.76 -16.21 51.99
C ALA A 658 -25.41 -16.23 51.23
N PRO A 659 -24.53 -15.27 51.55
CA PRO A 659 -23.11 -15.28 51.26
C PRO A 659 -22.31 -16.01 52.34
N ARG A 660 -21.21 -16.64 51.94
CA ARG A 660 -19.95 -16.77 52.69
C ARG A 660 -18.94 -17.39 51.70
N THR A 661 -17.85 -16.73 51.35
CA THR A 661 -16.88 -16.12 52.28
C THR A 661 -16.55 -14.67 51.96
N GLY A 662 -16.36 -13.86 53.01
CA GLY A 662 -15.84 -12.48 52.95
C GLY A 662 -14.35 -12.45 52.53
N PRO A 663 -13.69 -11.27 52.58
CA PRO A 663 -12.28 -11.18 52.21
C PRO A 663 -11.50 -12.17 53.06
N GLN A 664 -10.93 -13.19 52.42
CA GLN A 664 -10.01 -14.12 53.04
C GLN A 664 -8.90 -13.25 53.62
N LYS A 665 -8.74 -13.21 54.95
CA LYS A 665 -7.64 -12.46 55.56
C LYS A 665 -6.36 -13.24 55.27
N PHE A 666 -5.74 -12.95 54.13
CA PHE A 666 -4.43 -13.47 53.82
C PHE A 666 -3.47 -13.03 54.93
N ALA A 667 -2.73 -13.98 55.48
CA ALA A 667 -1.72 -13.73 56.50
C ALA A 667 -0.35 -14.09 55.90
N ILE A 668 0.67 -13.30 56.22
CA ILE A 668 2.04 -13.61 55.83
C ILE A 668 2.44 -14.91 56.53
N PRO A 669 2.87 -15.96 55.80
CA PRO A 669 3.28 -17.22 56.41
C PRO A 669 4.44 -17.03 57.39
N GLN A 670 4.46 -17.83 58.47
CA GLN A 670 5.46 -17.67 59.54
C GLN A 670 6.91 -17.78 59.02
N ALA A 671 7.16 -18.72 58.10
CA ALA A 671 8.47 -18.90 57.49
C ALA A 671 8.96 -17.66 56.71
N ASN A 672 8.05 -16.85 56.19
CA ASN A 672 8.39 -15.62 55.47
C ASN A 672 8.70 -14.44 56.42
N LEU A 673 8.35 -14.56 57.70
CA LEU A 673 8.69 -13.59 58.74
C LEU A 673 10.07 -13.84 59.36
N GLU A 674 10.68 -15.00 59.09
CA GLU A 674 12.03 -15.34 59.54
C GLU A 674 13.07 -14.72 58.59
N ILE A 675 13.45 -13.47 58.90
CA ILE A 675 14.40 -12.72 58.07
C ILE A 675 15.86 -13.14 58.39
N PRO A 676 16.66 -13.51 57.37
CA PRO A 676 18.08 -13.82 57.56
C PRO A 676 18.88 -12.65 58.14
N GLU A 677 19.92 -12.95 58.93
CA GLU A 677 20.73 -11.95 59.65
C GLU A 677 21.34 -10.90 58.71
N GLU A 678 21.77 -11.32 57.53
CA GLU A 678 22.39 -10.46 56.50
C GLU A 678 21.43 -9.41 55.91
N MET A 679 20.11 -9.60 56.06
CA MET A 679 19.09 -8.66 55.60
C MET A 679 18.61 -7.71 56.70
N LYS A 680 19.01 -7.91 57.96
CA LYS A 680 18.56 -7.07 59.09
C LYS A 680 18.90 -5.58 58.93
N PRO A 681 20.09 -5.18 58.45
CA PRO A 681 20.35 -3.77 58.17
C PRO A 681 19.38 -3.16 57.15
N CYS A 682 18.94 -3.95 56.17
CA CYS A 682 17.95 -3.54 55.19
C CYS A 682 16.54 -3.41 55.81
N CYS A 683 16.20 -4.28 56.78
CA CYS A 683 14.96 -4.15 57.57
C CYS A 683 14.93 -2.86 58.40
N GLU A 684 16.05 -2.46 58.99
CA GLU A 684 16.13 -1.20 59.74
C GLU A 684 15.83 0.02 58.85
N ASN A 685 16.36 0.04 57.62
CA ASN A 685 16.01 1.09 56.65
C ASN A 685 14.53 1.04 56.24
N LEU A 686 13.95 -0.15 56.05
CA LEU A 686 12.52 -0.30 55.76
C LEU A 686 11.62 0.17 56.92
N HIS A 687 12.03 -0.03 58.18
CA HIS A 687 11.31 0.50 59.33
C HIS A 687 11.32 2.04 59.36
N LYS A 688 12.47 2.67 59.13
CA LYS A 688 12.57 4.13 59.01
C LYS A 688 11.73 4.66 57.85
N ILE A 689 11.73 3.96 56.72
CA ILE A 689 10.88 4.27 55.56
C ILE A 689 9.40 4.20 55.94
N HIS A 690 8.98 3.18 56.71
CA HIS A 690 7.60 3.05 57.14
C HIS A 690 7.15 4.20 58.05
N GLU A 691 7.96 4.56 59.05
CA GLU A 691 7.63 5.65 59.97
C GLU A 691 7.49 6.99 59.25
N ALA A 692 8.38 7.27 58.30
CA ALA A 692 8.32 8.47 57.48
C ALA A 692 7.10 8.49 56.54
N LEU A 693 6.72 7.35 55.95
CA LEU A 693 5.51 7.23 55.12
C LEU A 693 4.25 7.54 55.94
N GLU A 694 4.16 7.02 57.17
CA GLU A 694 3.02 7.30 58.05
C GLU A 694 2.99 8.76 58.51
N GLN A 695 4.15 9.34 58.84
CA GLN A 695 4.24 10.75 59.21
C GLN A 695 3.90 11.68 58.03
N TYR A 696 4.38 11.39 56.82
CA TYR A 696 4.02 12.11 55.60
C TYR A 696 2.52 12.03 55.33
N LYS A 697 1.93 10.84 55.45
CA LYS A 697 0.47 10.64 55.29
C LYS A 697 -0.32 11.43 56.31
N LYS A 698 0.15 11.52 57.55
CA LYS A 698 -0.49 12.31 58.61
C LYS A 698 -0.45 13.81 58.29
N ASP A 699 0.67 14.29 57.76
CA ASP A 699 0.87 15.72 57.48
C ASP A 699 0.21 16.17 56.17
N LYS A 700 0.17 15.31 55.16
CA LYS A 700 -0.31 15.61 53.80
C LYS A 700 -1.68 15.03 53.49
N GLY A 701 -2.19 14.15 54.35
CA GLY A 701 -3.48 13.47 54.18
C GLY A 701 -3.44 12.25 53.27
N GLU A 702 -2.35 12.01 52.56
CA GLU A 702 -2.16 10.90 51.63
C GLU A 702 -0.70 10.41 51.61
N LEU A 703 -0.50 9.15 51.22
CA LEU A 703 0.84 8.58 51.03
C LEU A 703 1.50 9.19 49.78
N PRO A 704 2.83 9.42 49.79
CA PRO A 704 3.53 10.08 48.68
C PRO A 704 3.43 9.25 47.40
N ASP A 705 3.75 9.88 46.26
CA ASP A 705 3.80 9.15 44.98
C ASP A 705 5.13 8.42 44.78
N PHE A 706 6.21 8.87 45.42
CA PHE A 706 7.52 8.20 45.43
C PHE A 706 8.21 8.30 46.80
N LEU A 707 9.19 7.43 47.09
CA LEU A 707 9.87 7.45 48.40
C LEU A 707 10.79 8.65 48.56
N SER A 708 11.32 9.18 47.46
CA SER A 708 12.07 10.43 47.44
C SER A 708 11.26 11.66 47.86
N ASP A 709 9.94 11.62 47.82
CA ASP A 709 9.09 12.70 48.34
C ASP A 709 9.19 12.84 49.88
N LEU A 710 9.71 11.81 50.54
CA LEU A 710 10.00 11.83 51.98
C LEU A 710 11.32 12.55 52.28
N VAL A 711 12.17 12.79 51.27
CA VAL A 711 13.48 13.41 51.43
C VAL A 711 13.40 14.89 51.07
N ALA A 712 13.97 15.82 51.85
CA ALA A 712 14.75 15.62 53.07
C ALA A 712 13.93 15.76 54.37
N ASP A 713 12.65 16.14 54.25
CA ASP A 713 11.84 16.60 55.38
C ASP A 713 11.45 15.50 56.38
N TYR A 714 11.45 14.23 55.94
CA TYR A 714 11.03 13.06 56.72
C TYR A 714 12.11 11.97 56.81
N LEU A 715 13.04 11.90 55.84
CA LEU A 715 14.13 10.92 55.75
C LEU A 715 15.39 11.52 55.12
N GLY A 716 16.56 10.99 55.52
CA GLY A 716 17.81 11.20 54.81
C GLY A 716 17.90 10.38 53.52
N GLU A 717 18.52 10.95 52.48
CA GLU A 717 18.66 10.33 51.15
C GLU A 717 19.35 8.95 51.22
N GLU A 718 20.32 8.79 52.10
CA GLU A 718 21.05 7.53 52.29
C GLU A 718 20.16 6.38 52.76
N THR A 719 19.01 6.68 53.38
CA THR A 719 18.06 5.65 53.83
C THR A 719 17.29 5.03 52.66
N LEU A 720 17.26 5.69 51.49
CA LEU A 720 16.65 5.16 50.27
C LEU A 720 17.54 4.14 49.55
N LEU A 721 18.79 3.99 49.97
CA LEU A 721 19.71 2.99 49.47
C LEU A 721 19.71 1.77 50.40
N CYS A 722 19.68 0.58 49.81
CA CYS A 722 19.82 -0.66 50.56
C CYS A 722 21.25 -0.71 51.12
N PRO A 723 21.44 -0.84 52.44
CA PRO A 723 22.78 -0.76 53.04
C PRO A 723 23.68 -1.93 52.61
N THR A 724 23.08 -3.08 52.28
CA THR A 724 23.80 -4.27 51.79
C THR A 724 24.03 -4.22 50.27
N HIS A 725 23.10 -3.63 49.52
CA HIS A 725 23.16 -3.61 48.06
C HIS A 725 22.73 -2.26 47.47
N PRO A 726 23.48 -1.17 47.70
CA PRO A 726 23.06 0.21 47.41
C PRO A 726 22.96 0.51 45.90
N SER A 727 23.68 -0.25 45.07
CA SER A 727 23.63 -0.16 43.61
C SER A 727 22.43 -0.89 43.01
N THR A 728 21.70 -1.69 43.80
CA THR A 728 20.50 -2.37 43.30
C THR A 728 19.45 -1.31 42.96
N ARG A 729 18.74 -1.54 41.86
CA ARG A 729 17.61 -0.72 41.43
C ARG A 729 16.39 -1.62 41.26
N PRO A 730 15.19 -1.19 41.67
CA PRO A 730 13.99 -1.98 41.49
C PRO A 730 13.68 -2.17 40.00
N PRO A 731 13.24 -3.37 39.58
CA PRO A 731 13.10 -3.72 38.17
C PRO A 731 11.88 -3.07 37.50
N LEU A 732 10.93 -2.57 38.29
CA LEU A 732 9.70 -1.96 37.81
C LEU A 732 9.45 -0.67 38.59
N ILE A 733 9.34 0.45 37.85
CA ILE A 733 9.04 1.79 38.36
C ILE A 733 10.08 2.26 39.40
N PRO A 734 11.32 2.59 38.97
CA PRO A 734 12.30 3.19 39.85
C PRO A 734 11.86 4.57 40.34
N ASP A 735 12.30 4.95 41.53
CA ASP A 735 12.08 6.29 42.05
C ASP A 735 12.72 7.32 41.09
N PRO A 736 11.95 8.30 40.59
CA PRO A 736 12.43 9.17 39.52
C PRO A 736 13.28 10.34 40.01
N LYS A 737 13.36 10.59 41.33
CA LYS A 737 14.02 11.80 41.85
C LYS A 737 15.37 11.51 42.49
N LEU A 738 15.47 10.42 43.25
CA LEU A 738 16.69 10.05 43.96
C LEU A 738 17.02 8.59 43.69
N ASP A 739 18.31 8.28 43.75
CA ASP A 739 18.76 6.91 43.65
C ASP A 739 18.16 6.09 44.79
N CYS A 740 17.36 5.09 44.44
CA CYS A 740 16.62 4.30 45.40
C CYS A 740 16.78 2.81 45.09
N SER A 741 17.19 2.04 46.10
CA SER A 741 17.27 0.59 45.98
C SER A 741 15.94 -0.12 46.22
N TYR A 742 14.96 0.60 46.76
CA TYR A 742 13.65 0.09 47.11
C TYR A 742 12.60 0.41 46.04
N GLY A 743 11.85 -0.60 45.60
CA GLY A 743 10.71 -0.43 44.70
C GLY A 743 9.47 -0.04 45.47
N TYR A 744 9.03 1.22 45.31
CA TYR A 744 7.77 1.71 45.88
C TYR A 744 6.58 1.20 45.06
N GLN A 745 5.64 0.52 45.70
CA GLN A 745 4.58 -0.18 45.01
C GLN A 745 3.26 0.61 44.96
N TYR A 746 3.17 1.80 45.54
CA TYR A 746 1.91 2.52 45.70
C TYR A 746 1.97 3.94 45.13
N SER A 747 2.42 4.04 43.88
CA SER A 747 2.50 5.30 43.15
C SER A 747 1.29 5.49 42.22
N ASN A 748 0.95 6.71 41.86
CA ASN A 748 -0.03 6.98 40.79
C ASN A 748 0.47 6.62 39.37
N THR A 749 1.60 5.90 39.26
CA THR A 749 2.15 5.46 37.98
C THR A 749 1.21 4.46 37.30
N PRO A 750 0.76 4.70 36.05
CA PRO A 750 -0.10 3.78 35.31
C PRO A 750 0.55 2.42 35.04
N LEU A 751 -0.19 1.32 35.24
CA LEU A 751 0.29 -0.02 34.92
C LEU A 751 -0.23 -0.46 33.54
N SER A 752 0.68 -0.84 32.64
CA SER A 752 0.35 -1.19 31.25
C SER A 752 -0.37 -2.54 31.08
N ARG A 753 -0.64 -3.30 32.16
CA ARG A 753 -1.31 -4.62 32.10
C ARG A 753 -2.53 -4.76 33.03
N SER A 754 -2.97 -3.68 33.70
CA SER A 754 -4.05 -3.71 34.71
C SER A 754 -5.42 -3.22 34.19
N GLY A 755 -5.59 -3.03 32.88
CA GLY A 755 -6.81 -2.45 32.31
C GLY A 755 -6.93 -0.94 32.51
N GLY A 756 -5.79 -0.22 32.53
CA GLY A 756 -5.74 1.25 32.60
C GLY A 756 -5.68 1.85 34.01
N LYS A 757 -5.52 1.02 35.05
CA LYS A 757 -5.46 1.47 36.46
C LYS A 757 -4.04 1.88 36.85
N THR A 758 -3.91 2.89 37.72
CA THR A 758 -2.62 3.25 38.34
C THR A 758 -2.15 2.16 39.30
N GLN A 759 -0.86 2.11 39.59
CA GLN A 759 -0.28 1.16 40.53
C GLN A 759 -0.93 1.33 41.92
N ARG A 760 -1.23 2.56 42.33
CA ARG A 760 -2.02 2.90 43.52
C ARG A 760 -3.43 2.31 43.46
N GLN A 761 -4.19 2.57 42.39
CA GLN A 761 -5.53 2.01 42.19
C GLN A 761 -5.53 0.47 42.16
N TRP A 762 -4.56 -0.11 41.47
CA TRP A 762 -4.38 -1.56 41.38
C TRP A 762 -4.03 -2.17 42.74
N LYS A 763 -3.14 -1.53 43.51
CA LYS A 763 -2.80 -1.98 44.87
C LYS A 763 -3.91 -1.73 45.87
N ASP A 764 -4.75 -0.71 45.70
CA ASP A 764 -5.97 -0.53 46.49
C ASP A 764 -6.97 -1.65 46.25
N GLU A 765 -7.10 -2.13 45.02
CA GLU A 765 -7.91 -3.31 44.70
C GLU A 765 -7.29 -4.59 45.27
N GLN A 766 -5.97 -4.78 45.12
CA GLN A 766 -5.27 -5.89 45.76
C GLN A 766 -5.38 -5.84 47.29
N ARG A 767 -5.37 -4.66 47.92
CA ARG A 767 -5.55 -4.46 49.37
C ARG A 767 -7.01 -4.67 49.79
N GLY A 768 -7.97 -4.35 48.92
CA GLY A 768 -9.38 -4.67 49.12
C GLY A 768 -9.67 -6.18 49.13
N ILE A 769 -8.85 -6.97 48.42
CA ILE A 769 -8.97 -8.44 48.35
C ILE A 769 -8.09 -9.10 49.43
N CYS A 770 -6.82 -8.70 49.54
CA CYS A 770 -5.81 -9.38 50.33
C CYS A 770 -5.58 -8.76 51.72
N GLY A 771 -6.06 -7.54 51.98
CA GLY A 771 -5.77 -6.78 53.20
C GLY A 771 -4.35 -6.19 53.23
N ASP A 772 -3.93 -5.70 54.39
CA ASP A 772 -2.69 -4.91 54.56
C ASP A 772 -1.38 -5.73 54.48
N VAL A 773 -1.47 -7.02 54.12
CA VAL A 773 -0.30 -7.86 53.83
C VAL A 773 0.32 -7.56 52.47
N VAL A 774 -0.37 -6.80 51.60
CA VAL A 774 0.15 -6.38 50.30
C VAL A 774 1.46 -5.58 50.48
N PRO A 775 2.52 -5.87 49.71
CA PRO A 775 3.76 -5.09 49.72
C PRO A 775 3.53 -3.64 49.29
N LEU A 776 3.96 -2.72 50.14
CA LEU A 776 4.04 -1.27 49.88
C LEU A 776 5.44 -0.89 49.38
N VAL A 777 6.50 -1.50 49.93
CA VAL A 777 7.90 -1.27 49.51
C VAL A 777 8.61 -2.62 49.37
N ARG A 778 9.46 -2.78 48.34
CA ARG A 778 10.17 -4.03 48.07
C ARG A 778 11.65 -3.81 47.77
N CYS A 779 12.54 -4.60 48.37
CA CYS A 779 13.96 -4.67 48.02
C CYS A 779 14.25 -5.96 47.26
N TYR A 780 14.94 -5.85 46.12
CA TYR A 780 15.21 -6.96 45.19
C TYR A 780 16.65 -7.49 45.27
N GLY A 781 17.51 -6.87 46.09
CA GLY A 781 18.96 -7.12 46.08
C GLY A 781 19.42 -8.43 46.72
N HIS A 782 18.56 -9.11 47.49
CA HIS A 782 18.97 -10.21 48.38
C HIS A 782 18.67 -11.63 47.85
N GLY A 783 18.46 -11.80 46.53
CA GLY A 783 18.11 -13.09 45.90
C GLY A 783 16.65 -13.52 46.12
N GLN A 784 16.11 -13.30 47.32
CA GLN A 784 14.68 -13.24 47.62
C GLN A 784 14.24 -11.78 47.84
N CYS A 785 12.97 -11.46 47.58
CA CYS A 785 12.46 -10.10 47.73
C CYS A 785 12.11 -9.83 49.18
N LEU A 786 12.72 -8.80 49.78
CA LEU A 786 12.36 -8.33 51.12
C LEU A 786 11.28 -7.25 51.00
N ASN A 787 10.16 -7.42 51.69
CA ASN A 787 8.96 -6.59 51.51
C ASN A 787 8.58 -5.90 52.81
N LEU A 788 8.14 -4.65 52.73
CA LEU A 788 7.39 -3.94 53.77
C LEU A 788 5.93 -3.85 53.34
N SER A 789 5.00 -4.35 54.14
CA SER A 789 3.57 -4.34 53.83
C SER A 789 2.88 -3.03 54.22
N PHE A 790 1.66 -2.78 53.72
CA PHE A 790 0.85 -1.62 54.16
C PHE A 790 0.60 -1.60 55.67
N GLY A 791 0.52 -2.77 56.29
CA GLY A 791 0.36 -2.92 57.74
C GLY A 791 1.66 -2.81 58.54
N GLY A 792 2.76 -2.39 57.90
CA GLY A 792 4.06 -2.15 58.56
C GLY A 792 4.87 -3.41 58.87
N ARG A 793 4.48 -4.59 58.36
CA ARG A 793 5.22 -5.84 58.58
C ARG A 793 6.27 -6.05 57.52
N ILE A 794 7.46 -6.49 57.92
CA ILE A 794 8.56 -6.84 57.01
C ILE A 794 8.64 -8.36 56.85
N TYR A 795 8.74 -8.85 55.61
CA TYR A 795 8.76 -10.28 55.30
C TYR A 795 9.44 -10.58 53.95
N ILE A 796 10.04 -11.76 53.80
CA ILE A 796 10.63 -12.22 52.53
C ILE A 796 9.60 -12.90 51.64
N SER A 797 9.77 -12.82 50.32
CA SER A 797 8.94 -13.53 49.34
C SER A 797 9.75 -13.86 48.08
N SER A 798 9.20 -14.73 47.24
CA SER A 798 9.59 -14.83 45.84
C SER A 798 9.21 -13.55 45.07
N LEU A 799 9.67 -13.45 43.82
CA LEU A 799 9.40 -12.29 42.97
C LEU A 799 7.90 -12.03 42.80
N VAL A 800 7.10 -13.11 42.72
CA VAL A 800 5.63 -13.10 42.59
C VAL A 800 5.00 -13.42 43.95
N TRP A 801 4.99 -12.44 44.85
CA TRP A 801 4.53 -12.59 46.24
C TRP A 801 3.08 -13.11 46.36
N GLU A 802 2.23 -12.86 45.36
CA GLU A 802 0.85 -13.37 45.33
C GLU A 802 0.79 -14.92 45.36
N ARG A 803 1.78 -15.60 44.76
CA ARG A 803 1.86 -17.07 44.75
C ARG A 803 2.27 -17.64 46.10
N ASP A 804 3.03 -16.87 46.88
CA ASP A 804 3.50 -17.30 48.19
C ASP A 804 2.39 -17.14 49.25
N LEU A 805 1.36 -16.33 48.97
CA LEU A 805 0.18 -16.16 49.81
C LEU A 805 -1.02 -17.02 49.42
N ASP A 806 -1.11 -17.48 48.16
CA ASP A 806 -2.12 -18.42 47.65
C ASP A 806 -1.51 -19.48 46.71
N PRO A 807 -0.89 -20.55 47.26
CA PRO A 807 -0.18 -21.56 46.49
C PRO A 807 -1.07 -22.40 45.55
N GLU A 808 -2.39 -22.46 45.81
CA GLU A 808 -3.34 -23.32 45.08
C GLU A 808 -4.05 -22.60 43.91
N GLY A 809 -3.90 -21.27 43.78
CA GLY A 809 -4.09 -20.54 42.52
C GLY A 809 -5.54 -20.28 42.07
N GLY A 810 -6.51 -20.26 43.00
CA GLY A 810 -7.94 -20.24 42.67
C GLY A 810 -8.56 -18.88 42.33
N THR A 811 -8.04 -17.75 42.82
CA THR A 811 -8.86 -16.51 42.89
C THR A 811 -8.31 -15.27 42.19
N LEU A 812 -7.00 -15.19 41.87
CA LEU A 812 -6.35 -13.97 41.34
C LEU A 812 -6.07 -13.94 39.81
N ARG A 813 -6.58 -14.90 39.01
CA ARG A 813 -6.11 -15.16 37.62
C ARG A 813 -6.86 -14.52 36.44
N GLN A 814 -7.82 -13.60 36.63
CA GLN A 814 -8.63 -13.08 35.50
C GLN A 814 -8.10 -11.85 34.73
N SER A 815 -6.90 -11.33 35.00
CA SER A 815 -6.39 -10.12 34.29
C SER A 815 -4.90 -10.13 33.94
N ALA A 816 -4.44 -11.16 33.21
CA ALA A 816 -3.27 -11.07 32.32
C ALA A 816 -3.20 -12.33 31.43
N SER A 817 -3.21 -12.18 30.10
CA SER A 817 -3.10 -13.32 29.18
C SER A 817 -1.69 -13.97 29.17
N PRO A 818 -1.56 -15.26 28.76
CA PRO A 818 -0.34 -16.05 28.97
C PRO A 818 0.43 -16.41 27.69
N SER A 819 1.76 -16.55 27.81
CA SER A 819 2.56 -17.69 27.29
C SER A 819 3.92 -17.65 28.02
N ALA A 820 4.58 -18.72 28.46
CA ALA A 820 4.34 -20.15 28.39
C ALA A 820 5.13 -20.86 29.52
N SER A 821 4.87 -22.16 29.64
CA SER A 821 5.62 -23.20 30.37
C SER A 821 5.22 -23.49 31.81
N GLY A 822 4.82 -24.75 32.02
CA GLY A 822 5.15 -25.49 33.23
C GLY A 822 4.00 -25.80 34.16
N THR A 823 3.03 -26.63 33.74
CA THR A 823 2.56 -27.71 34.62
C THR A 823 2.28 -28.95 33.78
N THR A 824 3.00 -30.00 34.15
CA THR A 824 2.73 -31.42 33.94
C THR A 824 1.24 -31.73 33.72
N GLU A 825 0.85 -31.89 32.46
CA GLU A 825 -0.23 -32.81 32.13
C GLU A 825 0.36 -34.21 32.12
N SER A 826 -0.29 -35.08 32.89
CA SER A 826 -0.42 -36.52 32.64
C SER A 826 0.20 -36.97 31.31
N SER A 827 1.24 -37.82 31.40
CA SER A 827 1.87 -38.48 30.26
C SER A 827 0.84 -39.28 29.48
N THR A 828 0.28 -38.65 28.44
CA THR A 828 -0.37 -39.36 27.33
C THR A 828 0.64 -39.34 26.19
N THR A 829 1.22 -40.50 25.94
CA THR A 829 2.12 -40.73 24.80
C THR A 829 1.40 -40.30 23.52
N PRO A 830 2.04 -39.53 22.61
CA PRO A 830 1.42 -39.14 21.35
C PRO A 830 0.91 -40.37 20.61
N VAL A 831 -0.32 -40.31 20.07
CA VAL A 831 -0.91 -41.42 19.31
C VAL A 831 -0.12 -41.58 18.01
N ARG A 832 0.55 -42.73 17.86
CA ARG A 832 1.39 -43.04 16.70
C ARG A 832 0.64 -43.94 15.72
N ARG A 833 0.95 -43.80 14.43
CA ARG A 833 0.49 -44.70 13.36
C ARG A 833 1.26 -46.03 13.42
N GLY A 834 0.80 -46.95 14.25
CA GLY A 834 1.47 -48.23 14.50
C GLY A 834 2.70 -48.12 15.42
N GLU A 835 3.25 -49.27 15.84
CA GLU A 835 4.44 -49.31 16.68
C GLU A 835 5.66 -48.73 15.93
N GLY A 836 6.24 -47.65 16.47
CA GLY A 836 7.40 -46.97 15.89
C GLY A 836 7.12 -45.97 14.75
N GLY A 837 5.86 -45.76 14.38
CA GLY A 837 5.47 -44.82 13.31
C GLY A 837 5.52 -43.33 13.68
N VAL A 838 5.47 -42.48 12.65
CA VAL A 838 5.36 -41.00 12.77
C VAL A 838 4.02 -40.63 13.39
N SER A 839 4.01 -39.70 14.36
CA SER A 839 2.79 -39.23 15.01
C SER A 839 2.00 -38.26 14.12
N PHE A 840 0.72 -38.04 14.46
CA PHE A 840 -0.12 -37.06 13.75
C PHE A 840 0.42 -35.63 13.92
N GLU A 841 0.96 -35.30 15.09
CA GLU A 841 1.58 -34.02 15.39
C GLU A 841 2.85 -33.79 14.56
N GLU A 842 3.71 -34.80 14.43
CA GLU A 842 4.94 -34.69 13.62
C GLU A 842 4.62 -34.38 12.16
N ASP A 843 3.62 -35.04 11.59
CA ASP A 843 3.14 -34.80 10.24
C ASP A 843 2.54 -33.39 10.06
N LEU A 844 1.73 -32.93 11.03
CA LEU A 844 1.13 -31.60 10.99
C LEU A 844 2.17 -30.49 11.10
N GLU A 845 3.14 -30.63 12.01
CA GLU A 845 4.24 -29.66 12.16
C GLU A 845 5.17 -29.67 10.95
N ALA A 846 5.41 -30.83 10.32
CA ALA A 846 6.13 -30.89 9.06
C ALA A 846 5.41 -30.12 7.96
N PHE A 847 4.08 -30.25 7.87
CA PHE A 847 3.27 -29.49 6.93
C PHE A 847 3.28 -27.98 7.21
N PHE A 848 3.21 -27.55 8.47
CA PHE A 848 3.31 -26.12 8.81
C PHE A 848 4.66 -25.54 8.42
N ARG A 849 5.74 -26.23 8.78
CA ARG A 849 7.11 -25.82 8.43
C ARG A 849 7.30 -25.71 6.92
N GLU A 850 6.81 -26.70 6.19
CA GLU A 850 6.88 -26.72 4.72
C GLU A 850 6.13 -25.53 4.12
N THR A 851 4.92 -25.27 4.61
CA THR A 851 4.08 -24.18 4.13
C THR A 851 4.70 -22.81 4.47
N ASP A 852 5.13 -22.60 5.72
CA ASP A 852 5.78 -21.37 6.19
C ASP A 852 7.03 -21.04 5.36
N ASN A 853 7.82 -22.06 5.00
CA ASN A 853 9.07 -21.88 4.28
C ASN A 853 8.89 -21.65 2.77
N THR A 854 7.79 -22.10 2.17
CA THR A 854 7.73 -22.25 0.70
C THR A 854 6.47 -21.74 0.03
N TYR A 855 5.40 -21.46 0.77
CA TYR A 855 4.16 -20.95 0.18
C TYR A 855 4.27 -19.45 -0.11
N PRO A 856 4.16 -19.01 -1.37
CA PRO A 856 4.55 -17.65 -1.77
C PRO A 856 3.42 -16.61 -1.65
N PHE A 857 2.19 -17.00 -1.32
CA PHE A 857 1.01 -16.12 -1.49
C PHE A 857 0.37 -15.64 -0.20
N PHE A 858 1.08 -15.74 0.93
CA PHE A 858 0.59 -15.25 2.21
C PHE A 858 0.24 -13.74 2.18
N ASP A 859 1.16 -12.92 1.68
CA ASP A 859 0.99 -11.46 1.59
C ASP A 859 0.01 -11.09 0.48
N LEU A 860 0.18 -11.70 -0.69
CA LEU A 860 -0.69 -11.48 -1.85
C LEU A 860 -2.18 -11.69 -1.52
N LYS A 861 -2.48 -12.63 -0.63
CA LYS A 861 -3.86 -12.96 -0.23
C LYS A 861 -4.27 -12.33 1.11
N GLY A 862 -3.34 -11.70 1.83
CA GLY A 862 -3.59 -11.09 3.15
C GLY A 862 -3.99 -12.10 4.23
N ILE A 863 -3.38 -13.30 4.25
CA ILE A 863 -3.83 -14.44 5.08
C ILE A 863 -2.85 -14.87 6.18
N ARG A 864 -1.79 -14.10 6.48
CA ARG A 864 -0.81 -14.46 7.53
C ARG A 864 -1.46 -14.63 8.91
N ASN A 865 -2.32 -13.69 9.30
CA ASN A 865 -3.00 -13.74 10.59
C ASN A 865 -3.97 -14.91 10.69
N ASP A 866 -4.77 -15.13 9.63
CA ASP A 866 -5.68 -16.28 9.51
C ASP A 866 -4.91 -17.60 9.63
N TRP A 867 -3.74 -17.69 9.00
CA TRP A 867 -2.84 -18.84 9.06
C TRP A 867 -2.27 -19.10 10.46
N GLU A 868 -1.75 -18.08 11.15
CA GLU A 868 -1.23 -18.23 12.51
C GLU A 868 -2.31 -18.63 13.52
N GLN A 869 -3.51 -18.06 13.40
CA GLN A 869 -4.66 -18.45 14.22
C GLN A 869 -5.07 -19.90 13.93
N THR A 870 -5.09 -20.29 12.66
CA THR A 870 -5.41 -21.66 12.24
C THR A 870 -4.39 -22.66 12.78
N LYS A 871 -3.08 -22.38 12.71
CA LYS A 871 -2.04 -23.24 13.30
C LYS A 871 -2.26 -23.48 14.78
N LYS A 872 -2.60 -22.44 15.55
CA LYS A 872 -2.89 -22.56 16.99
C LYS A 872 -4.10 -23.46 17.26
N GLU A 873 -5.17 -23.31 16.47
CA GLU A 873 -6.37 -24.13 16.60
C GLU A 873 -6.11 -25.60 16.24
N LEU A 874 -5.47 -25.85 15.10
CA LEU A 874 -5.21 -27.21 14.64
C LEU A 874 -4.22 -27.96 15.56
N ARG A 875 -3.26 -27.26 16.19
CA ARG A 875 -2.41 -27.83 17.26
C ARG A 875 -3.19 -28.27 18.51
N ARG A 876 -4.38 -27.72 18.76
CA ARG A 876 -5.26 -28.21 19.81
C ARG A 876 -6.05 -29.43 19.34
N GLN A 877 -6.62 -29.36 18.13
CA GLN A 877 -7.41 -30.44 17.55
C GLN A 877 -6.59 -31.72 17.36
N ILE A 878 -5.32 -31.60 16.95
CA ILE A 878 -4.46 -32.74 16.66
C ILE A 878 -4.18 -33.62 17.89
N LYS A 879 -4.22 -33.05 19.11
CA LYS A 879 -4.03 -33.80 20.36
C LYS A 879 -5.13 -34.83 20.62
N ALA A 880 -6.32 -34.59 20.08
CA ALA A 880 -7.47 -35.50 20.18
C ALA A 880 -7.59 -36.40 18.94
N CYS A 881 -6.68 -36.30 17.97
CA CYS A 881 -6.69 -37.08 16.75
C CYS A 881 -6.30 -38.53 17.03
N SER A 882 -7.14 -39.47 16.58
CA SER A 882 -6.96 -40.90 16.81
C SER A 882 -6.99 -41.75 15.53
N SER A 883 -7.24 -41.14 14.36
CA SER A 883 -7.26 -41.84 13.08
C SER A 883 -6.70 -41.00 11.92
N ASP A 884 -6.36 -41.68 10.82
CA ASP A 884 -5.89 -41.03 9.60
C ASP A 884 -6.94 -40.14 8.94
N GLU A 885 -8.21 -40.53 8.99
CA GLU A 885 -9.34 -39.73 8.48
C GLU A 885 -9.47 -38.42 9.27
N GLN A 886 -9.37 -38.47 10.61
CA GLN A 886 -9.39 -37.29 11.46
C GLN A 886 -8.19 -36.38 11.17
N PHE A 887 -7.01 -36.97 10.95
CA PHE A 887 -5.82 -36.22 10.55
C PHE A 887 -6.03 -35.49 9.22
N LEU A 888 -6.56 -36.17 8.21
CA LEU A 888 -6.83 -35.57 6.90
C LEU A 888 -7.92 -34.51 6.96
N GLU A 889 -8.88 -34.61 7.88
CA GLU A 889 -9.84 -33.53 8.16
C GLU A 889 -9.13 -32.27 8.70
N ILE A 890 -8.25 -32.42 9.69
CA ILE A 890 -7.45 -31.33 10.27
C ILE A 890 -6.54 -30.70 9.20
N ALA A 891 -5.84 -31.52 8.42
CA ALA A 891 -4.97 -31.05 7.34
C ALA A 891 -5.77 -30.32 6.25
N THR A 892 -7.00 -30.77 5.95
CA THR A 892 -7.88 -30.07 4.99
C THR A 892 -8.27 -28.68 5.47
N LYS A 893 -8.57 -28.50 6.76
CA LYS A 893 -8.84 -27.16 7.34
C LYS A 893 -7.65 -26.22 7.14
N ALA A 894 -6.43 -26.76 7.29
CA ALA A 894 -5.21 -25.99 7.05
C ALA A 894 -5.05 -25.58 5.57
N VAL A 895 -5.31 -26.50 4.63
CA VAL A 895 -5.29 -26.22 3.18
C VAL A 895 -6.32 -25.16 2.79
N LEU A 896 -7.54 -25.23 3.35
CA LEU A 896 -8.60 -24.26 3.04
C LEU A 896 -8.24 -22.83 3.49
N CYS A 897 -7.58 -22.70 4.65
CA CYS A 897 -7.12 -21.41 5.18
C CYS A 897 -6.19 -20.67 4.20
N LEU A 898 -5.42 -21.40 3.39
CA LEU A 898 -4.46 -20.81 2.45
C LEU A 898 -5.12 -20.16 1.22
N ARG A 899 -6.45 -20.30 1.07
CA ARG A 899 -7.25 -19.72 -0.02
C ARG A 899 -6.59 -19.97 -1.37
N ASP A 900 -6.32 -21.23 -1.68
CA ASP A 900 -5.59 -21.61 -2.90
C ASP A 900 -6.23 -22.82 -3.58
N SER A 901 -6.75 -22.62 -4.79
CA SER A 901 -7.36 -23.71 -5.57
C SER A 901 -6.33 -24.64 -6.19
N HIS A 902 -5.04 -24.32 -6.13
CA HIS A 902 -3.91 -25.14 -6.55
C HIS A 902 -3.28 -25.99 -5.45
N MET A 903 -3.86 -25.92 -4.25
CA MET A 903 -3.44 -26.71 -3.10
C MET A 903 -4.47 -27.80 -2.76
N TRP A 904 -4.07 -29.06 -2.94
CA TRP A 904 -4.95 -30.21 -2.68
C TRP A 904 -4.15 -31.50 -2.43
N PHE A 905 -4.80 -32.47 -1.79
CA PHE A 905 -4.23 -33.79 -1.54
C PHE A 905 -4.34 -34.72 -2.75
N ARG A 906 -3.31 -35.52 -2.97
CA ARG A 906 -3.19 -36.61 -3.94
C ARG A 906 -2.74 -37.86 -3.20
N ASN A 907 -3.04 -39.04 -3.76
CA ASN A 907 -2.58 -40.33 -3.24
C ASN A 907 -2.83 -40.51 -1.72
N ALA A 908 -3.95 -39.98 -1.21
CA ALA A 908 -4.31 -40.13 0.19
C ALA A 908 -4.63 -41.61 0.48
N LYS A 909 -4.03 -42.17 1.53
CA LYS A 909 -4.25 -43.57 1.93
C LYS A 909 -5.46 -43.76 2.84
N ALA A 910 -6.02 -42.67 3.35
CA ALA A 910 -7.27 -42.64 4.10
C ALA A 910 -8.29 -41.73 3.40
N ALA A 911 -9.55 -41.84 3.81
CA ALA A 911 -10.63 -41.06 3.23
C ALA A 911 -10.44 -39.56 3.55
N LEU A 912 -10.55 -38.71 2.52
CA LEU A 912 -10.65 -37.27 2.69
C LEU A 912 -12.02 -36.90 3.27
N PRO A 913 -12.14 -35.78 4.01
CA PRO A 913 -13.42 -35.35 4.57
C PRO A 913 -14.47 -35.21 3.48
N GLN A 914 -15.62 -35.85 3.70
CA GLN A 914 -16.79 -35.68 2.83
C GLN A 914 -17.57 -34.44 3.29
N TRP A 915 -17.71 -33.48 2.38
CA TRP A 915 -18.51 -32.29 2.64
C TRP A 915 -19.99 -32.64 2.53
N PRO A 916 -20.84 -32.14 3.45
CA PRO A 916 -22.27 -32.35 3.34
C PRO A 916 -22.77 -31.81 1.98
N PRO A 917 -23.65 -32.55 1.29
CA PRO A 917 -24.19 -32.09 0.02
C PRO A 917 -24.91 -30.76 0.24
N LYS A 918 -24.65 -29.82 -0.66
CA LYS A 918 -25.39 -28.55 -0.69
C LYS A 918 -26.42 -28.61 -1.81
N TYR A 919 -27.61 -28.07 -1.57
CA TYR A 919 -28.73 -28.07 -2.48
C TYR A 919 -29.05 -26.65 -2.94
N TYR A 920 -29.56 -26.50 -4.16
CA TYR A 920 -30.02 -25.25 -4.74
C TYR A 920 -31.18 -25.51 -5.71
N PRO A 921 -31.89 -24.48 -6.19
CA PRO A 921 -33.07 -24.72 -7.02
C PRO A 921 -32.82 -25.23 -8.44
N GLY A 922 -31.58 -25.25 -8.93
CA GLY A 922 -31.29 -25.64 -10.33
C GLY A 922 -31.28 -24.46 -11.31
N ILE A 923 -31.34 -23.22 -10.82
CA ILE A 923 -31.24 -21.99 -11.62
C ILE A 923 -29.90 -21.29 -11.43
N SER A 924 -29.51 -20.48 -12.41
CA SER A 924 -28.33 -19.62 -12.31
C SER A 924 -28.65 -18.18 -12.68
N PHE A 925 -27.96 -17.25 -12.05
CA PHE A 925 -28.02 -15.81 -12.33
C PHE A 925 -26.75 -15.31 -13.00
N MET A 926 -26.81 -14.10 -13.53
CA MET A 926 -25.64 -13.32 -13.93
C MET A 926 -25.82 -11.84 -13.59
N PRO A 927 -24.72 -11.10 -13.32
CA PRO A 927 -24.78 -9.66 -13.19
C PRO A 927 -25.21 -9.02 -14.51
N ALA A 928 -26.07 -8.00 -14.41
CA ALA A 928 -26.52 -7.19 -15.53
C ALA A 928 -26.25 -5.71 -15.26
N ILE A 929 -26.23 -4.94 -16.35
CA ILE A 929 -26.06 -3.47 -16.35
C ILE A 929 -27.03 -2.79 -15.37
N ASN A 930 -26.74 -1.53 -15.03
CA ASN A 930 -27.54 -0.74 -14.09
C ASN A 930 -27.66 -1.41 -12.71
N ASN A 931 -26.61 -2.14 -12.29
CA ASN A 931 -26.53 -2.83 -11.00
C ASN A 931 -27.62 -3.90 -10.81
N GLN A 932 -28.14 -4.47 -11.90
CA GLN A 932 -29.20 -5.47 -11.89
C GLN A 932 -28.64 -6.91 -11.83
N VAL A 933 -29.57 -7.85 -11.65
CA VAL A 933 -29.34 -9.29 -11.76
C VAL A 933 -30.37 -9.84 -12.74
N VAL A 934 -29.95 -10.74 -13.63
CA VAL A 934 -30.86 -11.44 -14.53
C VAL A 934 -30.70 -12.95 -14.41
N LEU A 935 -31.78 -13.66 -14.72
CA LEU A 935 -31.75 -15.10 -14.88
C LEU A 935 -30.84 -15.46 -16.07
N MET A 936 -29.84 -16.30 -15.82
CA MET A 936 -29.02 -16.88 -16.88
C MET A 936 -29.70 -18.08 -17.52
N THR A 937 -30.10 -19.04 -16.69
CA THR A 937 -30.69 -20.28 -17.15
C THR A 937 -31.60 -20.83 -16.06
N ASP A 938 -32.72 -21.40 -16.49
CA ASP A 938 -33.56 -22.31 -15.72
C ASP A 938 -33.65 -23.61 -16.53
N ARG A 939 -32.92 -24.64 -16.11
CA ARG A 939 -32.87 -25.91 -16.85
C ARG A 939 -33.98 -26.87 -16.44
N THR A 940 -34.66 -26.57 -15.33
CA THR A 940 -35.72 -27.38 -14.75
C THR A 940 -37.10 -26.84 -15.10
N ASN A 941 -37.17 -25.67 -15.75
CA ASN A 941 -38.41 -24.99 -16.12
C ASN A 941 -39.35 -24.86 -14.91
N LEU A 942 -38.80 -24.34 -13.81
CA LEU A 942 -39.44 -24.31 -12.49
C LEU A 942 -40.71 -23.44 -12.49
N HIS A 943 -40.71 -22.38 -13.30
CA HIS A 943 -41.82 -21.46 -13.34
C HIS A 943 -41.89 -20.74 -14.71
N PRO A 944 -43.09 -20.52 -15.30
CA PRO A 944 -43.23 -19.89 -16.61
C PRO A 944 -42.67 -18.46 -16.71
N ASN A 945 -42.55 -17.75 -15.57
CA ASN A 945 -41.97 -16.40 -15.49
C ASN A 945 -40.43 -16.39 -15.34
N LEU A 946 -39.78 -17.56 -15.20
CA LEU A 946 -38.33 -17.68 -15.08
C LEU A 946 -37.70 -18.01 -16.44
N LYS A 947 -37.73 -17.04 -17.35
CA LYS A 947 -37.05 -17.12 -18.65
C LYS A 947 -35.68 -16.45 -18.59
N ALA A 948 -34.75 -16.88 -19.42
CA ALA A 948 -33.44 -16.25 -19.52
C ALA A 948 -33.59 -14.74 -19.79
N GLY A 949 -32.85 -13.90 -19.06
CA GLY A 949 -32.93 -12.44 -19.14
C GLY A 949 -34.04 -11.81 -18.30
N THR A 950 -34.89 -12.59 -17.62
CA THR A 950 -35.81 -12.06 -16.60
C THR A 950 -35.02 -11.34 -15.51
N ILE A 951 -35.41 -10.10 -15.17
CA ILE A 951 -34.77 -9.31 -14.11
C ILE A 951 -35.19 -9.84 -12.74
N VAL A 952 -34.21 -10.08 -11.88
CA VAL A 952 -34.38 -10.49 -10.49
C VAL A 952 -34.17 -9.27 -9.61
N VAL A 953 -35.22 -8.84 -8.91
CA VAL A 953 -35.22 -7.63 -8.07
C VAL A 953 -34.80 -7.98 -6.65
N LYS A 954 -35.42 -9.00 -6.07
CA LYS A 954 -35.16 -9.40 -4.67
C LYS A 954 -35.02 -10.90 -4.51
N ILE A 955 -34.26 -11.26 -3.48
CA ILE A 955 -34.07 -12.63 -3.00
C ILE A 955 -34.24 -12.60 -1.47
N ASP A 956 -35.20 -13.37 -0.96
CA ASP A 956 -35.56 -13.42 0.46
C ASP A 956 -35.76 -12.01 1.07
N GLY A 957 -36.43 -11.13 0.31
CA GLY A 957 -36.71 -9.74 0.70
C GLY A 957 -35.54 -8.75 0.58
N LYS A 958 -34.32 -9.21 0.28
CA LYS A 958 -33.14 -8.36 0.03
C LYS A 958 -32.97 -8.07 -1.45
N GLU A 959 -32.40 -6.91 -1.80
CA GLU A 959 -32.01 -6.61 -3.19
C GLU A 959 -31.10 -7.71 -3.75
N ALA A 960 -31.45 -8.23 -4.93
CA ALA A 960 -30.89 -9.47 -5.46
C ALA A 960 -29.37 -9.41 -5.64
N ARG A 961 -28.85 -8.27 -6.15
CA ARG A 961 -27.41 -8.10 -6.30
C ARG A 961 -26.71 -8.11 -4.94
N GLN A 962 -27.20 -7.33 -3.97
CA GLN A 962 -26.63 -7.30 -2.62
C GLN A 962 -26.63 -8.69 -1.97
N TYR A 963 -27.74 -9.43 -2.10
CA TYR A 963 -27.82 -10.81 -1.61
C TYR A 963 -26.70 -11.69 -2.20
N LEU A 964 -26.49 -11.63 -3.52
CA LEU A 964 -25.48 -12.45 -4.19
C LEU A 964 -24.05 -12.01 -3.88
N GLU A 965 -23.80 -10.70 -3.70
CA GLU A 965 -22.49 -10.21 -3.27
C GLU A 965 -22.18 -10.60 -1.81
N ASP A 966 -23.17 -10.58 -0.91
CA ASP A 966 -23.01 -11.07 0.48
C ASP A 966 -22.65 -12.57 0.46
N ARG A 967 -23.31 -13.36 -0.40
CA ARG A 967 -23.00 -14.79 -0.60
C ARG A 967 -21.64 -15.01 -1.23
N ALA A 968 -21.22 -14.14 -2.15
CA ALA A 968 -19.88 -14.18 -2.74
C ALA A 968 -18.80 -13.97 -1.67
N LYS A 969 -18.98 -12.99 -0.79
CA LYS A 969 -18.08 -12.73 0.34
C LYS A 969 -18.05 -13.92 1.29
N ALA A 970 -19.19 -14.43 1.71
CA ALA A 970 -19.24 -15.62 2.56
C ALA A 970 -18.55 -16.83 1.92
N ARG A 971 -18.71 -17.04 0.60
CA ARG A 971 -18.03 -18.13 -0.13
C ARG A 971 -16.51 -17.92 -0.20
N TRP A 972 -16.05 -16.67 -0.25
CA TRP A 972 -14.63 -16.35 -0.19
C TRP A 972 -14.05 -16.65 1.21
N ASP A 973 -14.78 -16.26 2.25
CA ASP A 973 -14.39 -16.47 3.65
C ASP A 973 -14.34 -17.97 4.03
N GLU A 974 -15.11 -18.84 3.36
CA GLU A 974 -15.04 -20.31 3.49
C GLU A 974 -13.65 -20.89 3.11
N GLY A 975 -12.81 -20.18 2.35
CA GLY A 975 -11.48 -20.62 1.96
C GLY A 975 -11.41 -21.61 0.78
N GLY A 976 -10.18 -21.98 0.41
CA GLY A 976 -9.87 -22.92 -0.69
C GLY A 976 -10.08 -22.41 -2.12
N ILE A 977 -10.48 -21.16 -2.29
CA ILE A 977 -10.55 -20.49 -3.61
C ILE A 977 -9.37 -19.52 -3.72
N SER A 978 -8.74 -19.40 -4.89
CA SER A 978 -7.58 -18.50 -5.10
C SER A 978 -7.90 -17.00 -5.14
N GLY A 979 -9.08 -16.61 -5.65
CA GLY A 979 -9.46 -15.20 -5.78
C GLY A 979 -10.96 -14.92 -5.58
N PRO A 980 -11.33 -13.71 -5.12
CA PRO A 980 -12.70 -13.35 -4.77
C PRO A 980 -13.65 -13.38 -5.97
N GLN A 981 -13.18 -13.06 -7.17
CA GLN A 981 -13.96 -13.16 -8.41
C GLN A 981 -14.44 -14.58 -8.70
N ARG A 982 -13.66 -15.61 -8.33
CA ARG A 982 -14.08 -17.01 -8.44
C ARG A 982 -15.16 -17.33 -7.40
N ALA A 983 -15.04 -16.86 -6.16
CA ALA A 983 -16.11 -17.02 -5.18
C ALA A 983 -17.42 -16.34 -5.65
N ARG A 984 -17.30 -15.16 -6.25
CA ARG A 984 -18.41 -14.41 -6.83
C ARG A 984 -19.12 -15.17 -7.94
N ILE A 985 -18.41 -15.75 -8.91
CA ILE A 985 -19.10 -16.51 -9.97
C ILE A 985 -19.86 -17.72 -9.39
N PHE A 986 -19.33 -18.40 -8.36
CA PHE A 986 -20.07 -19.49 -7.70
C PHE A 986 -21.37 -19.01 -7.05
N ALA A 987 -21.36 -17.85 -6.38
CA ALA A 987 -22.55 -17.29 -5.75
C ALA A 987 -23.68 -17.00 -6.75
N TYR A 988 -23.33 -16.55 -7.95
CA TYR A 988 -24.30 -16.31 -9.03
C TYR A 988 -24.74 -17.59 -9.75
N ARG A 989 -23.85 -18.57 -9.90
CA ARG A 989 -24.12 -19.80 -10.66
C ARG A 989 -24.86 -20.85 -9.86
N ILE A 990 -24.66 -20.88 -8.54
CA ILE A 990 -25.33 -21.75 -7.59
C ILE A 990 -25.96 -20.88 -6.49
N PRO A 991 -26.90 -19.99 -6.85
CA PRO A 991 -27.55 -19.12 -5.88
C PRO A 991 -28.44 -19.95 -4.94
N LEU A 992 -28.84 -19.38 -3.80
CA LEU A 992 -29.78 -20.03 -2.86
C LEU A 992 -29.27 -21.37 -2.31
N ARG A 993 -27.94 -21.58 -2.32
CA ARG A 993 -27.29 -22.79 -1.84
C ARG A 993 -27.54 -22.98 -0.34
N SER A 994 -28.03 -24.16 0.02
CA SER A 994 -28.36 -24.57 1.39
C SER A 994 -27.81 -25.95 1.73
N GLU A 995 -27.57 -26.22 3.01
CA GLU A 995 -27.30 -27.57 3.51
C GLU A 995 -28.60 -28.36 3.76
N ASN A 996 -29.73 -27.66 3.87
CA ASN A 996 -31.04 -28.25 4.07
C ASN A 996 -31.73 -28.46 2.72
N LYS A 997 -31.87 -29.72 2.31
CA LYS A 997 -32.70 -30.10 1.17
C LYS A 997 -34.15 -29.66 1.42
N GLY A 998 -34.80 -29.09 0.41
CA GLY A 998 -36.17 -28.59 0.54
C GLY A 998 -36.28 -27.18 1.10
N GLN A 999 -35.16 -26.47 1.33
CA GLN A 999 -35.23 -25.09 1.80
C GLN A 999 -35.93 -24.20 0.76
N LYS A 1000 -36.94 -23.45 1.22
CA LYS A 1000 -37.72 -22.52 0.40
C LYS A 1000 -37.09 -21.13 0.42
N HIS A 1001 -37.16 -20.46 -0.72
CA HIS A 1001 -36.68 -19.10 -0.95
C HIS A 1001 -37.71 -18.32 -1.76
N THR A 1002 -37.83 -17.02 -1.50
CA THR A 1002 -38.71 -16.14 -2.29
C THR A 1002 -37.86 -15.29 -3.22
N VAL A 1003 -38.12 -15.37 -4.52
CA VAL A 1003 -37.45 -14.57 -5.55
C VAL A 1003 -38.45 -13.65 -6.23
N THR A 1004 -38.25 -12.34 -6.10
CA THR A 1004 -39.07 -11.33 -6.78
C THR A 1004 -38.47 -11.02 -8.14
N VAL A 1005 -39.24 -11.22 -9.21
CA VAL A 1005 -38.82 -10.98 -10.59
C VAL A 1005 -39.70 -9.96 -11.30
N ILE A 1006 -39.20 -9.36 -12.38
CA ILE A 1006 -40.03 -8.57 -13.31
C ILE A 1006 -40.57 -9.49 -14.40
N ALA A 1007 -41.87 -9.73 -14.40
CA ALA A 1007 -42.59 -10.45 -15.44
C ALA A 1007 -43.71 -9.55 -15.99
N GLU A 1008 -43.76 -9.39 -17.32
CA GLU A 1008 -44.76 -8.55 -18.01
C GLU A 1008 -44.87 -7.13 -17.41
N GLY A 1009 -43.73 -6.54 -17.03
CA GLY A 1009 -43.64 -5.19 -16.45
C GLY A 1009 -44.09 -5.08 -14.99
N LYS A 1010 -44.43 -6.18 -14.32
CA LYS A 1010 -44.84 -6.22 -12.91
C LYS A 1010 -43.88 -7.04 -12.07
N GLN A 1011 -43.77 -6.68 -10.78
CA GLN A 1011 -43.06 -7.52 -9.81
C GLN A 1011 -43.92 -8.71 -9.43
N VAL A 1012 -43.35 -9.91 -9.51
CA VAL A 1012 -43.99 -11.18 -9.15
C VAL A 1012 -43.05 -11.95 -8.22
N ASP A 1013 -43.58 -12.40 -7.09
CA ASP A 1013 -42.87 -13.26 -6.16
C ASP A 1013 -43.02 -14.73 -6.59
N ILE A 1014 -41.90 -15.45 -6.63
CA ILE A 1014 -41.84 -16.87 -6.97
C ILE A 1014 -41.15 -17.61 -5.83
N GLU A 1015 -41.81 -18.65 -5.32
CA GLU A 1015 -41.21 -19.55 -4.36
C GLU A 1015 -40.35 -20.59 -5.09
N LEU A 1016 -39.10 -20.73 -4.66
CA LEU A 1016 -38.15 -21.72 -5.17
C LEU A 1016 -37.67 -22.64 -4.06
N THR A 1017 -37.47 -23.90 -4.39
CA THR A 1017 -37.02 -24.92 -3.44
C THR A 1017 -35.64 -25.44 -3.79
N SER A 1018 -34.74 -25.45 -2.81
CA SER A 1018 -33.38 -25.97 -2.94
C SER A 1018 -33.35 -27.50 -2.84
N ASP A 1019 -33.67 -28.16 -3.95
CA ASP A 1019 -33.77 -29.64 -4.04
C ASP A 1019 -32.71 -30.31 -4.92
N VAL A 1020 -32.01 -29.53 -5.76
CA VAL A 1020 -30.99 -30.04 -6.67
C VAL A 1020 -29.64 -30.03 -5.96
N GLU A 1021 -28.97 -31.18 -5.88
CA GLU A 1021 -27.63 -31.26 -5.31
C GLU A 1021 -26.62 -30.48 -6.19
N ALA A 1022 -25.89 -29.56 -5.58
CA ALA A 1022 -24.88 -28.72 -6.22
C ALA A 1022 -23.61 -29.53 -6.50
N ARG A 1023 -23.60 -30.27 -7.61
CA ARG A 1023 -22.42 -30.99 -8.10
C ARG A 1023 -21.67 -30.17 -9.14
N GLY A 1024 -20.42 -29.80 -8.85
CA GLY A 1024 -19.62 -28.94 -9.71
C GLY A 1024 -20.17 -27.51 -9.77
N TRP A 1025 -20.06 -26.85 -10.92
CA TRP A 1025 -20.66 -25.52 -11.10
C TRP A 1025 -21.30 -25.33 -12.49
N PRO A 1026 -22.49 -24.69 -12.55
CA PRO A 1026 -23.15 -24.28 -13.79
C PRO A 1026 -22.32 -23.33 -14.65
N HIS A 1027 -22.01 -23.74 -15.88
CA HIS A 1027 -21.25 -22.95 -16.86
C HIS A 1027 -21.90 -23.03 -18.26
N TRP A 1028 -23.23 -22.97 -18.28
CA TRP A 1028 -24.04 -23.00 -19.50
C TRP A 1028 -24.24 -21.58 -20.02
N TYR A 1029 -23.27 -21.12 -20.82
CA TYR A 1029 -23.39 -19.87 -21.54
C TYR A 1029 -24.32 -20.05 -22.74
N ASN A 1030 -25.04 -18.99 -23.09
CA ASN A 1030 -25.80 -18.94 -24.33
C ASN A 1030 -24.82 -18.82 -25.51
N ARG A 1031 -24.43 -19.96 -26.09
CA ARG A 1031 -23.42 -20.07 -27.15
C ARG A 1031 -24.11 -20.20 -28.52
N PRO A 1032 -23.41 -19.87 -29.62
CA PRO A 1032 -23.91 -20.13 -30.97
C PRO A 1032 -24.32 -21.61 -31.16
N ALA A 1033 -25.33 -21.83 -31.98
CA ALA A 1033 -25.77 -23.17 -32.35
C ALA A 1033 -24.81 -23.84 -33.36
N ASN A 1034 -24.95 -25.16 -33.54
CA ASN A 1034 -24.25 -25.95 -34.58
C ASN A 1034 -22.72 -25.89 -34.54
N LEU A 1035 -22.13 -25.89 -33.34
CA LEU A 1035 -20.67 -25.94 -33.17
C LEU A 1035 -20.10 -27.28 -33.68
N LYS A 1036 -19.08 -27.21 -34.53
CA LYS A 1036 -18.21 -28.35 -34.87
C LYS A 1036 -17.23 -28.59 -33.72
N HIS A 1037 -16.77 -29.83 -33.56
CA HIS A 1037 -15.94 -30.22 -32.42
C HIS A 1037 -14.68 -30.96 -32.84
N VAL A 1038 -13.55 -30.52 -32.29
CA VAL A 1038 -12.24 -31.19 -32.41
C VAL A 1038 -11.64 -31.23 -31.01
N GLY A 1039 -11.72 -32.39 -30.37
CA GLY A 1039 -11.33 -32.56 -28.98
C GLY A 1039 -12.03 -31.54 -28.06
N SER A 1040 -11.24 -30.72 -27.35
CA SER A 1040 -11.76 -29.69 -26.44
C SER A 1040 -12.19 -28.37 -27.11
N CYS A 1041 -11.95 -28.24 -28.42
CA CYS A 1041 -12.31 -27.07 -29.20
C CYS A 1041 -13.69 -27.25 -29.84
N ALA A 1042 -14.57 -26.25 -29.67
CA ALA A 1042 -15.86 -26.17 -30.35
C ALA A 1042 -15.92 -24.89 -31.18
N TYR A 1043 -16.27 -24.95 -32.47
CA TYR A 1043 -16.15 -23.79 -33.35
C TYR A 1043 -17.25 -23.69 -34.41
N THR A 1044 -17.50 -22.48 -34.91
CA THR A 1044 -18.44 -22.19 -36.02
C THR A 1044 -18.11 -20.84 -36.66
N LYS A 1045 -18.81 -20.47 -37.74
CA LYS A 1045 -18.83 -19.10 -38.28
C LYS A 1045 -20.19 -18.47 -38.01
N LEU A 1046 -20.19 -17.29 -37.41
CA LEU A 1046 -21.38 -16.52 -37.07
C LEU A 1046 -22.02 -15.93 -38.33
N PRO A 1047 -23.32 -15.57 -38.31
CA PRO A 1047 -23.99 -14.92 -39.44
C PRO A 1047 -23.32 -13.61 -39.90
N SER A 1048 -22.60 -12.92 -39.01
CA SER A 1048 -21.80 -11.73 -39.32
C SER A 1048 -20.57 -12.01 -40.21
N GLY A 1049 -20.20 -13.28 -40.39
CA GLY A 1049 -18.96 -13.71 -41.05
C GLY A 1049 -17.77 -13.81 -40.11
N VAL A 1050 -17.95 -13.57 -38.80
CA VAL A 1050 -16.92 -13.72 -37.77
C VAL A 1050 -16.78 -15.20 -37.37
N GLY A 1051 -15.56 -15.70 -37.26
CA GLY A 1051 -15.28 -17.02 -36.71
C GLY A 1051 -15.46 -17.03 -35.19
N TYR A 1052 -16.02 -18.11 -34.63
CA TYR A 1052 -16.21 -18.28 -33.20
C TYR A 1052 -15.64 -19.61 -32.74
N ILE A 1053 -14.84 -19.57 -31.67
CA ILE A 1053 -14.29 -20.74 -30.98
C ILE A 1053 -14.67 -20.66 -29.50
N TYR A 1054 -15.07 -21.79 -28.92
CA TYR A 1054 -15.23 -21.99 -27.49
C TYR A 1054 -14.24 -23.05 -27.01
N LEU A 1055 -13.37 -22.67 -26.06
CA LEU A 1055 -12.37 -23.57 -25.47
C LEU A 1055 -12.72 -23.83 -24.01
N ARG A 1056 -13.18 -25.04 -23.72
CA ARG A 1056 -13.58 -25.42 -22.34
C ARG A 1056 -12.40 -25.84 -21.47
N ARG A 1057 -11.31 -26.31 -22.06
CA ARG A 1057 -10.10 -26.79 -21.35
C ARG A 1057 -8.88 -26.48 -22.22
N VAL A 1058 -7.70 -26.66 -21.63
CA VAL A 1058 -6.45 -26.68 -22.37
C VAL A 1058 -5.88 -28.09 -22.30
N ASP A 1059 -5.73 -28.76 -23.43
CA ASP A 1059 -5.19 -30.11 -23.55
C ASP A 1059 -4.47 -30.30 -24.89
N GLY A 1060 -3.90 -31.49 -25.11
CA GLY A 1060 -3.12 -31.77 -26.33
C GLY A 1060 -3.91 -31.67 -27.63
N THR A 1061 -5.25 -31.55 -27.58
CA THR A 1061 -6.09 -31.34 -28.78
C THR A 1061 -6.37 -29.87 -29.07
N THR A 1062 -6.13 -28.96 -28.11
CA THR A 1062 -6.47 -27.54 -28.23
C THR A 1062 -5.81 -26.90 -29.45
N GLY A 1063 -4.51 -27.10 -29.65
CA GLY A 1063 -3.79 -26.53 -30.80
C GLY A 1063 -4.25 -27.11 -32.15
N LEU A 1064 -4.64 -28.39 -32.19
CA LEU A 1064 -5.20 -29.01 -33.38
C LEU A 1064 -6.57 -28.39 -33.72
N GLY A 1065 -7.45 -28.29 -32.73
CA GLY A 1065 -8.80 -27.76 -32.93
C GLY A 1065 -8.82 -26.27 -33.33
N ILE A 1066 -7.88 -25.46 -32.83
CA ILE A 1066 -7.72 -24.07 -33.29
C ILE A 1066 -7.31 -24.02 -34.77
N ARG A 1067 -6.31 -24.82 -35.16
CA ARG A 1067 -5.86 -24.90 -36.57
C ARG A 1067 -6.98 -25.35 -37.51
N GLU A 1068 -7.74 -26.37 -37.12
CA GLU A 1068 -8.85 -26.85 -37.93
C GLU A 1068 -9.97 -25.81 -38.05
N ALA A 1069 -10.31 -25.12 -36.95
CA ALA A 1069 -11.30 -24.05 -36.99
C ALA A 1069 -10.94 -22.97 -38.01
N PHE A 1070 -9.68 -22.54 -38.01
CA PHE A 1070 -9.19 -21.52 -38.95
C PHE A 1070 -9.13 -22.03 -40.38
N ALA A 1071 -8.72 -23.28 -40.60
CA ALA A 1071 -8.73 -23.87 -41.95
C ALA A 1071 -10.17 -24.05 -42.49
N ALA A 1072 -11.14 -24.34 -41.62
CA ALA A 1072 -12.53 -24.53 -42.01
C ALA A 1072 -13.25 -23.23 -42.40
N TYR A 1073 -12.77 -22.09 -41.90
CA TYR A 1073 -13.33 -20.75 -42.13
C TYR A 1073 -12.19 -19.74 -42.35
N ASP A 1074 -11.38 -20.00 -43.37
CA ASP A 1074 -10.25 -19.14 -43.77
C ASP A 1074 -10.71 -17.75 -44.27
N ASP A 1075 -11.97 -17.67 -44.71
CA ASP A 1075 -12.67 -16.45 -45.11
C ASP A 1075 -13.29 -15.63 -43.95
N ALA A 1076 -13.08 -16.04 -42.70
CA ALA A 1076 -13.63 -15.34 -41.55
C ALA A 1076 -13.07 -13.92 -41.42
N LYS A 1077 -13.95 -12.94 -41.15
CA LYS A 1077 -13.59 -11.50 -41.04
C LYS A 1077 -12.80 -11.12 -39.78
N GLY A 1078 -12.47 -12.10 -38.96
CA GLY A 1078 -11.93 -11.96 -37.61
C GLY A 1078 -12.44 -13.09 -36.72
N TRP A 1079 -11.86 -13.22 -35.54
CA TRP A 1079 -12.14 -14.36 -34.65
C TRP A 1079 -12.53 -13.93 -33.24
N ILE A 1080 -13.51 -14.63 -32.68
CA ILE A 1080 -13.88 -14.61 -31.27
C ILE A 1080 -13.45 -15.93 -30.64
N ILE A 1081 -12.61 -15.88 -29.59
CA ILE A 1081 -12.28 -17.05 -28.77
C ILE A 1081 -12.87 -16.87 -27.38
N ASP A 1082 -13.87 -17.68 -27.04
CA ASP A 1082 -14.54 -17.68 -25.75
C ASP A 1082 -13.89 -18.69 -24.79
N LEU A 1083 -13.25 -18.16 -23.74
CA LEU A 1083 -12.58 -18.88 -22.66
C LEU A 1083 -13.41 -18.92 -21.38
N ARG A 1084 -14.67 -18.48 -21.40
CA ARG A 1084 -15.53 -18.51 -20.22
C ARG A 1084 -15.74 -19.94 -19.74
N GLY A 1085 -15.52 -20.14 -18.44
CA GLY A 1085 -15.58 -21.47 -17.83
C GLY A 1085 -14.41 -22.40 -18.19
N ASN A 1086 -13.32 -21.90 -18.81
CA ASN A 1086 -12.17 -22.73 -19.13
C ASN A 1086 -11.44 -23.22 -17.87
N GLY A 1087 -11.38 -24.53 -17.67
CA GLY A 1087 -10.82 -25.14 -16.45
C GLY A 1087 -9.28 -25.23 -16.43
N GLY A 1088 -8.61 -24.78 -17.48
CA GLY A 1088 -7.19 -25.03 -17.71
C GLY A 1088 -6.90 -26.50 -18.07
N GLY A 1089 -5.64 -26.90 -17.85
CA GLY A 1089 -5.11 -28.23 -18.15
C GLY A 1089 -3.64 -28.19 -18.56
N GLY A 1090 -3.25 -29.03 -19.52
CA GLY A 1090 -1.86 -29.13 -19.99
C GLY A 1090 -1.54 -28.05 -21.04
N TYR A 1091 -0.45 -27.31 -20.84
CA TYR A 1091 -0.02 -26.22 -21.73
C TYR A 1091 1.29 -26.62 -22.42
N ASP A 1092 1.21 -27.04 -23.68
CA ASP A 1092 2.35 -27.63 -24.40
C ASP A 1092 2.98 -26.69 -25.45
N GLN A 1093 4.10 -27.14 -26.02
CA GLN A 1093 4.80 -26.37 -27.06
C GLN A 1093 3.99 -26.29 -28.37
N ALA A 1094 3.17 -27.29 -28.68
CA ALA A 1094 2.39 -27.32 -29.92
C ALA A 1094 1.32 -26.23 -29.92
N LEU A 1095 0.66 -26.00 -28.79
CA LEU A 1095 -0.26 -24.88 -28.59
C LEU A 1095 0.48 -23.55 -28.70
N TYR A 1096 1.65 -23.43 -28.08
CA TYR A 1096 2.46 -22.21 -28.14
C TYR A 1096 2.82 -21.79 -29.57
N GLU A 1097 3.20 -22.72 -30.44
CA GLU A 1097 3.48 -22.40 -31.85
C GLU A 1097 2.21 -22.00 -32.63
N VAL A 1098 1.02 -22.50 -32.24
CA VAL A 1098 -0.26 -22.03 -32.82
C VAL A 1098 -0.51 -20.57 -32.46
N LEU A 1099 -0.24 -20.19 -31.20
CA LEU A 1099 -0.53 -18.83 -30.71
C LEU A 1099 0.24 -17.74 -31.46
N LYS A 1100 1.46 -18.02 -31.91
CA LYS A 1100 2.29 -17.07 -32.66
C LYS A 1100 1.77 -16.75 -34.06
N VAL A 1101 0.95 -17.63 -34.63
CA VAL A 1101 0.47 -17.54 -36.03
C VAL A 1101 -1.05 -17.42 -36.10
N LEU A 1102 -1.70 -17.04 -34.99
CA LEU A 1102 -3.15 -16.82 -35.00
C LEU A 1102 -3.52 -15.67 -35.96
N PRO A 1103 -4.62 -15.81 -36.71
CA PRO A 1103 -5.13 -14.75 -37.56
C PRO A 1103 -5.64 -13.59 -36.72
N GLN A 1104 -5.39 -12.37 -37.20
CA GLN A 1104 -5.90 -11.12 -36.64
C GLN A 1104 -6.91 -10.49 -37.63
N PRO A 1105 -7.92 -9.75 -37.15
CA PRO A 1105 -8.13 -9.32 -35.77
C PRO A 1105 -8.75 -10.40 -34.86
N LEU A 1106 -8.38 -10.36 -33.57
CA LEU A 1106 -8.80 -11.33 -32.55
C LEU A 1106 -9.47 -10.64 -31.35
N ALA A 1107 -10.62 -11.18 -30.93
CA ALA A 1107 -11.31 -10.83 -29.69
C ALA A 1107 -11.42 -12.06 -28.79
N VAL A 1108 -11.22 -11.92 -27.49
CA VAL A 1108 -11.25 -13.03 -26.53
C VAL A 1108 -12.24 -12.72 -25.42
N ILE A 1109 -13.13 -13.67 -25.10
CA ILE A 1109 -14.13 -13.51 -24.03
C ILE A 1109 -13.67 -14.30 -22.79
N ILE A 1110 -13.66 -13.65 -21.64
CA ILE A 1110 -13.20 -14.22 -20.37
C ILE A 1110 -14.20 -14.00 -19.22
N ASP A 1111 -14.13 -14.86 -18.22
CA ASP A 1111 -14.77 -14.69 -16.92
C ASP A 1111 -14.01 -15.44 -15.83
N ALA A 1112 -14.45 -15.30 -14.57
CA ALA A 1112 -13.86 -16.03 -13.43
C ALA A 1112 -14.09 -17.55 -13.50
N GLY A 1113 -14.77 -18.03 -14.53
CA GLY A 1113 -14.82 -19.42 -14.96
C GLY A 1113 -13.46 -19.92 -15.49
N CYS A 1114 -12.68 -19.03 -16.09
CA CYS A 1114 -11.36 -19.26 -16.67
C CYS A 1114 -10.29 -19.36 -15.56
N THR A 1115 -9.60 -20.49 -15.47
CA THR A 1115 -8.64 -20.83 -14.40
C THR A 1115 -7.34 -21.43 -14.97
N SER A 1116 -6.23 -21.30 -14.24
CA SER A 1116 -4.99 -22.05 -14.47
C SER A 1116 -4.42 -21.80 -15.88
N ALA A 1117 -4.13 -22.85 -16.63
CA ALA A 1117 -3.66 -22.76 -18.01
C ALA A 1117 -4.62 -21.98 -18.94
N GLY A 1118 -5.92 -21.88 -18.61
CA GLY A 1118 -6.85 -21.02 -19.35
C GLY A 1118 -6.54 -19.53 -19.17
N GLU A 1119 -6.08 -19.13 -17.99
CA GLU A 1119 -5.63 -17.75 -17.73
C GLU A 1119 -4.32 -17.49 -18.46
N THR A 1120 -3.37 -18.44 -18.41
CA THR A 1120 -2.14 -18.37 -19.22
C THR A 1120 -2.44 -18.24 -20.71
N LEU A 1121 -3.43 -18.98 -21.22
CA LEU A 1121 -3.87 -18.89 -22.61
C LEU A 1121 -4.43 -17.51 -22.95
N ALA A 1122 -5.29 -16.95 -22.10
CA ALA A 1122 -5.85 -15.61 -22.29
C ALA A 1122 -4.74 -14.55 -22.38
N ARG A 1123 -3.75 -14.61 -21.47
CA ARG A 1123 -2.57 -13.74 -21.50
C ARG A 1123 -1.78 -13.89 -22.79
N ASP A 1124 -1.48 -15.13 -23.20
CA ASP A 1124 -0.62 -15.38 -24.36
C ASP A 1124 -1.30 -14.97 -25.67
N MET A 1125 -2.63 -15.10 -25.77
CA MET A 1125 -3.38 -14.55 -26.91
C MET A 1125 -3.16 -13.04 -27.05
N VAL A 1126 -3.25 -12.28 -25.96
CA VAL A 1126 -2.96 -10.82 -25.99
C VAL A 1126 -1.51 -10.57 -26.42
N ARG A 1127 -0.55 -11.30 -25.83
CA ARG A 1127 0.88 -11.12 -26.12
C ARG A 1127 1.26 -11.39 -27.57
N TYR A 1128 0.68 -12.41 -28.20
CA TYR A 1128 1.07 -12.82 -29.55
C TYR A 1128 0.23 -12.21 -30.67
N THR A 1129 -0.96 -11.69 -30.37
CA THR A 1129 -1.91 -11.24 -31.40
C THR A 1129 -2.51 -9.87 -31.17
N ASN A 1130 -2.11 -9.18 -30.08
CA ASN A 1130 -2.73 -7.94 -29.64
C ASN A 1130 -4.26 -8.05 -29.48
N ALA A 1131 -4.74 -9.24 -29.09
CA ALA A 1131 -6.16 -9.50 -28.90
C ALA A 1131 -6.76 -8.58 -27.84
N ARG A 1132 -8.02 -8.18 -28.05
CA ARG A 1132 -8.80 -7.43 -27.06
C ARG A 1132 -9.67 -8.37 -26.22
N LEU A 1133 -9.63 -8.19 -24.90
CA LEU A 1133 -10.33 -9.02 -23.92
C LEU A 1133 -11.69 -8.40 -23.53
N PHE A 1134 -12.74 -9.22 -23.50
CA PHE A 1134 -14.11 -8.84 -23.14
C PHE A 1134 -14.64 -9.71 -21.99
N GLY A 1135 -15.52 -9.17 -21.16
CA GLY A 1135 -16.26 -9.94 -20.15
C GLY A 1135 -15.93 -9.51 -18.72
N SER A 1136 -15.44 -10.43 -17.89
CA SER A 1136 -15.05 -10.14 -16.50
C SER A 1136 -13.71 -10.78 -16.14
N ALA A 1137 -13.10 -10.35 -15.04
CA ALA A 1137 -11.79 -10.84 -14.64
C ALA A 1137 -11.77 -12.37 -14.49
N THR A 1138 -10.68 -13.02 -14.89
CA THR A 1138 -10.49 -14.47 -14.73
C THR A 1138 -10.33 -14.88 -13.27
N ALA A 1139 -10.30 -16.18 -12.97
CA ALA A 1139 -10.42 -16.68 -11.60
C ALA A 1139 -9.33 -16.20 -10.63
N GLY A 1140 -8.17 -15.81 -11.13
CA GLY A 1140 -7.00 -15.51 -10.33
C GLY A 1140 -6.42 -16.75 -9.68
N SER A 1141 -6.38 -17.84 -10.42
CA SER A 1141 -5.94 -19.14 -9.96
C SER A 1141 -4.95 -19.69 -10.97
N SER A 1142 -3.72 -19.20 -10.94
CA SER A 1142 -2.70 -19.64 -11.90
C SER A 1142 -1.32 -19.59 -11.27
N SER A 1143 -0.87 -20.77 -10.88
CA SER A 1143 0.43 -21.01 -10.26
C SER A 1143 1.12 -22.25 -10.81
N SER A 1144 2.46 -22.21 -10.87
CA SER A 1144 3.26 -23.42 -11.00
C SER A 1144 3.20 -24.21 -9.69
N LYS A 1145 3.34 -25.53 -9.78
CA LYS A 1145 3.05 -26.46 -8.67
C LYS A 1145 4.20 -27.44 -8.51
N ARG A 1146 4.36 -27.96 -7.30
CA ARG A 1146 5.19 -29.13 -6.99
C ARG A 1146 4.46 -30.09 -6.09
N THR A 1147 5.04 -31.26 -5.89
CA THR A 1147 4.54 -32.23 -4.93
C THR A 1147 5.41 -32.23 -3.67
N TRP A 1148 4.78 -32.43 -2.52
CA TRP A 1148 5.43 -32.69 -1.24
C TRP A 1148 4.71 -33.84 -0.54
N ASN A 1149 5.45 -34.76 0.07
CA ASN A 1149 4.87 -35.90 0.77
C ASN A 1149 4.87 -35.64 2.27
N PHE A 1150 3.78 -35.99 2.95
CA PHE A 1150 3.81 -36.06 4.41
C PHE A 1150 4.87 -37.08 4.86
N PRO A 1151 5.60 -36.83 5.96
CA PRO A 1151 6.61 -37.77 6.48
C PRO A 1151 6.10 -39.20 6.67
N SER A 1152 4.86 -39.38 7.13
CA SER A 1152 4.22 -40.70 7.24
C SER A 1152 3.88 -41.36 5.90
N GLY A 1153 3.90 -40.60 4.80
CA GLY A 1153 3.39 -41.01 3.50
C GLY A 1153 1.86 -41.17 3.44
N ILE A 1154 1.12 -40.55 4.37
CA ILE A 1154 -0.35 -40.62 4.40
C ILE A 1154 -1.01 -39.96 3.19
N ALA A 1155 -0.40 -38.90 2.66
CA ALA A 1155 -0.84 -38.20 1.47
C ALA A 1155 0.33 -37.47 0.78
N THR A 1156 0.12 -37.11 -0.48
CA THR A 1156 0.95 -36.18 -1.24
C THR A 1156 0.18 -34.87 -1.42
N LEU A 1157 0.84 -33.74 -1.23
CA LEU A 1157 0.26 -32.42 -1.38
C LEU A 1157 0.72 -31.77 -2.70
N SER A 1158 -0.22 -31.25 -3.48
CA SER A 1158 0.09 -30.28 -4.54
C SER A 1158 0.34 -28.93 -3.86
N LEU A 1159 1.56 -28.40 -3.96
CA LEU A 1159 1.97 -27.12 -3.37
C LEU A 1159 2.27 -26.09 -4.46
N PRO A 1160 1.63 -24.92 -4.44
CA PRO A 1160 1.99 -23.81 -5.30
C PRO A 1160 3.43 -23.34 -5.05
N ARG A 1161 4.15 -22.99 -6.12
CA ARG A 1161 5.54 -22.51 -6.08
C ARG A 1161 5.67 -21.02 -6.42
N ARG A 1162 5.01 -20.59 -7.50
CA ARG A 1162 4.98 -19.20 -7.95
C ARG A 1162 3.73 -18.95 -8.76
N SER A 1163 3.32 -17.69 -8.85
CA SER A 1163 2.24 -17.30 -9.76
C SER A 1163 2.75 -17.28 -11.20
N ARG A 1164 1.84 -17.47 -12.16
CA ARG A 1164 2.07 -17.09 -13.56
C ARG A 1164 1.94 -15.57 -13.70
N TRP A 1165 2.80 -14.96 -14.50
CA TRP A 1165 2.72 -13.53 -14.79
C TRP A 1165 1.55 -13.21 -15.72
N GLY A 1166 0.88 -12.10 -15.48
CA GLY A 1166 -0.21 -11.52 -16.26
C GLY A 1166 0.28 -10.69 -17.44
N ILE A 1167 -0.59 -9.86 -17.99
CA ILE A 1167 -0.32 -9.13 -19.24
C ILE A 1167 0.63 -7.96 -18.99
N SER A 1168 0.47 -7.25 -17.87
CA SER A 1168 1.30 -6.08 -17.52
C SER A 1168 2.46 -6.43 -16.57
N GLY A 1169 2.69 -7.73 -16.32
CA GLY A 1169 3.75 -8.22 -15.43
C GLY A 1169 3.36 -8.32 -13.96
N GLU A 1170 2.06 -8.29 -13.63
CA GLU A 1170 1.48 -8.61 -12.32
C GLU A 1170 1.28 -10.12 -12.13
N PRO A 1171 1.23 -10.65 -10.89
CA PRO A 1171 0.82 -12.05 -10.65
C PRO A 1171 -0.64 -12.31 -11.07
N ILE A 1172 -0.92 -13.41 -11.76
CA ILE A 1172 -2.31 -13.84 -12.05
C ILE A 1172 -2.98 -14.40 -10.80
N GLU A 1173 -2.24 -15.09 -9.94
CA GLU A 1173 -2.79 -15.61 -8.68
C GLU A 1173 -3.44 -14.48 -7.89
N PHE A 1174 -4.60 -14.74 -7.27
CA PHE A 1174 -5.47 -13.79 -6.59
C PHE A 1174 -6.11 -12.71 -7.50
N ASN A 1175 -5.33 -12.09 -8.41
CA ASN A 1175 -5.76 -10.96 -9.21
C ASN A 1175 -6.63 -11.31 -10.42
N GLY A 1176 -6.30 -12.43 -11.09
CA GLY A 1176 -6.82 -12.77 -12.41
C GLY A 1176 -6.33 -11.81 -13.51
N ILE A 1177 -6.76 -12.09 -14.74
CA ILE A 1177 -6.57 -11.23 -15.90
C ILE A 1177 -7.82 -10.39 -16.06
N ARG A 1178 -7.65 -9.07 -16.08
CA ARG A 1178 -8.74 -8.13 -16.30
C ARG A 1178 -9.06 -8.03 -17.79
N PRO A 1179 -10.34 -7.92 -18.18
CA PRO A 1179 -10.69 -7.62 -19.55
C PRO A 1179 -10.36 -6.16 -19.89
N ASP A 1180 -10.10 -5.88 -21.17
CA ASP A 1180 -10.01 -4.51 -21.67
C ASP A 1180 -11.38 -3.83 -21.64
N GLU A 1181 -12.44 -4.62 -21.89
CA GLU A 1181 -13.82 -4.18 -21.80
C GLU A 1181 -14.61 -5.06 -20.83
N HIS A 1182 -15.02 -4.47 -19.70
CA HIS A 1182 -15.91 -5.15 -18.78
C HIS A 1182 -17.33 -5.21 -19.36
N VAL A 1183 -17.86 -6.42 -19.54
CA VAL A 1183 -19.18 -6.65 -20.14
C VAL A 1183 -20.08 -7.40 -19.16
N GLU A 1184 -21.08 -6.69 -18.64
CA GLU A 1184 -22.22 -7.32 -17.95
C GLU A 1184 -23.36 -7.59 -18.94
N ALA A 1185 -24.30 -8.44 -18.54
CA ALA A 1185 -25.44 -8.75 -19.38
C ALA A 1185 -26.36 -7.54 -19.58
N VAL A 1186 -26.90 -7.39 -20.79
CA VAL A 1186 -28.03 -6.51 -21.05
C VAL A 1186 -29.31 -7.37 -20.99
N PRO A 1187 -30.27 -7.08 -20.08
CA PRO A 1187 -31.45 -7.93 -19.89
C PRO A 1187 -32.21 -8.24 -21.19
N GLU A 1188 -32.45 -7.22 -22.01
CA GLU A 1188 -33.16 -7.32 -23.28
C GLU A 1188 -32.46 -8.22 -24.29
N GLU A 1189 -31.12 -8.20 -24.33
CA GLU A 1189 -30.35 -9.07 -25.23
C GLU A 1189 -30.48 -10.53 -24.80
N VAL A 1190 -30.38 -10.80 -23.49
CA VAL A 1190 -30.52 -12.16 -22.97
C VAL A 1190 -31.95 -12.69 -23.18
N GLN A 1191 -32.97 -11.84 -23.03
CA GLN A 1191 -34.37 -12.17 -23.32
C GLN A 1191 -34.59 -12.55 -24.79
N ASN A 1192 -33.84 -11.93 -25.70
CA ASN A 1192 -33.86 -12.25 -27.12
C ASN A 1192 -32.95 -13.44 -27.50
N GLY A 1193 -32.40 -14.17 -26.52
CA GLY A 1193 -31.52 -15.31 -26.79
C GLY A 1193 -30.17 -14.89 -27.37
N LEU A 1194 -29.72 -13.66 -27.11
CA LEU A 1194 -28.40 -13.16 -27.49
C LEU A 1194 -27.40 -13.26 -26.31
N ASN A 1195 -26.12 -13.06 -26.61
CA ASN A 1195 -25.05 -13.06 -25.62
C ASN A 1195 -24.29 -11.73 -25.70
N SER A 1196 -24.44 -10.90 -24.67
CA SER A 1196 -23.88 -9.54 -24.65
C SER A 1196 -22.38 -9.50 -24.95
N ALA A 1197 -21.60 -10.43 -24.39
CA ALA A 1197 -20.15 -10.47 -24.64
C ALA A 1197 -19.79 -10.82 -26.09
N ILE A 1198 -20.56 -11.72 -26.72
CA ILE A 1198 -20.37 -12.05 -28.15
C ILE A 1198 -20.71 -10.83 -29.00
N LEU A 1199 -21.82 -10.15 -28.72
CA LEU A 1199 -22.23 -8.94 -29.46
C LEU A 1199 -21.18 -7.81 -29.38
N ARG A 1200 -20.54 -7.60 -28.23
CA ARG A 1200 -19.50 -6.56 -28.08
C ARG A 1200 -18.23 -6.93 -28.83
N ALA A 1201 -17.85 -8.20 -28.79
CA ALA A 1201 -16.73 -8.71 -29.56
C ALA A 1201 -16.98 -8.62 -31.07
N GLU A 1202 -18.17 -8.98 -31.56
CA GLU A 1202 -18.55 -8.82 -32.99
C GLU A 1202 -18.52 -7.35 -33.42
N LYS A 1203 -19.06 -6.45 -32.58
CA LYS A 1203 -19.04 -5.01 -32.85
C LYS A 1203 -17.61 -4.48 -32.99
N TYR A 1204 -16.72 -4.85 -32.08
CA TYR A 1204 -15.31 -4.46 -32.15
C TYR A 1204 -14.63 -4.95 -33.43
N LEU A 1205 -14.85 -6.22 -33.82
CA LEU A 1205 -14.28 -6.77 -35.05
C LEU A 1205 -14.83 -6.08 -36.31
N ALA A 1206 -16.12 -5.74 -36.32
CA ALA A 1206 -16.72 -4.98 -37.41
C ALA A 1206 -16.15 -3.55 -37.53
N GLU A 1207 -15.90 -2.88 -36.40
CA GLU A 1207 -15.27 -1.56 -36.38
C GLU A 1207 -13.84 -1.60 -36.92
N ILE A 1208 -13.05 -2.63 -36.57
CA ILE A 1208 -11.71 -2.81 -37.14
C ILE A 1208 -11.75 -3.05 -38.65
N ALA A 1209 -12.66 -3.91 -39.11
CA ALA A 1209 -12.80 -4.18 -40.54
C ALA A 1209 -13.17 -2.91 -41.31
N ALA A 1210 -14.09 -2.10 -40.79
CA ALA A 1210 -14.48 -0.84 -41.41
C ALA A 1210 -13.32 0.17 -41.51
N VAL A 1211 -12.48 0.25 -40.47
CA VAL A 1211 -11.28 1.12 -40.51
C VAL A 1211 -10.30 0.64 -41.58
N ALA A 1212 -10.08 -0.68 -41.70
CA ALA A 1212 -9.19 -1.25 -42.70
C ALA A 1212 -9.69 -1.08 -44.15
N GLU A 1213 -11.00 -1.04 -44.38
CA GLU A 1213 -11.58 -0.77 -45.71
C GLU A 1213 -11.52 0.72 -46.11
N THR A 1214 -11.38 1.62 -45.14
CA THR A 1214 -11.26 3.08 -45.38
C THR A 1214 -9.82 3.60 -45.48
N GLN A 1215 -8.83 2.74 -45.17
CA GLN A 1215 -7.39 3.00 -45.37
C GLN A 1215 -6.92 2.37 -46.66
#